data_AF-A0A423X7U9-F1
#
_entry.id   AF-A0A423X7U9-F1
#
_cell.length_a   1.000
_cell.length_b   1.000
_cell.length_c   1.000
_cell.angle_alpha   90.00
_cell.angle_beta   90.00
_cell.angle_gamma   90.00
#
_symmetry.space_group_name_H-M   'P 1'
#
loop_
_entity.id
_entity.type
_entity.pdbx_description
1 polymer ?
#
loop_
_entity_poly.entity_id
_entity_poly.type
_entity_poly.pdbx_seq_one_letter_code
_entity_poly.pdbx_strand_id
1 'polypeptide(L)'
;MTMIQHSCKVVIVGGSVAGLALANMLERAGIDFVVLEAGREIAPQVGASISIQPQMARILDQIGCCKFGLGTRDSHVDVPCVYKCIFGISHETKGIKLGTHHVVMGKDYSYVFFTGPGRIYWFLNVKNAQVTYGKDVPRYSMEDEERLAKQHFGDRLNEHDTFGDVYKNKVISRLTPLHEYQWKRWHFGRIMTIGDACHKLHPIGGNGGGAAVEDAAVLVNALLGKSRQATQRALSLEDIEAAFAEAQLAQEERTKQLLRNGTELQRFDAMESIFAPLIVRYIVPSLTDDAALSVIGVNAARGQRIKSLQVPQRDRYVPYDDELPTRPLRKTLVVNCIFALLQMLFFYLAYLPDSTSGSWTRTLANVVPERYIVSIINYCALNRGSSAGVPSQSLGLAISFIPVILIWTLEGHRRGNIGSVWSWPGTLLFTAAFALLEPAKILPPYFLLAILNASRPTYASTAGRPVYLPVANSMITVTLAVYAVCAVLFCATPGRHTGESYTMAIWRILPICICSIMQLLASRSSSGHDGRDQPAVEKEYMLAYLNKDYPPLRSWYRLIFGLSVLGNVFITSAPYHQQRLIVTSIVVHCLQSAFQLRKMGYVTTGQVGTAMLMTIVGTRLIGPTAVYTGLWYWRENVIYRLSK
;
A
#
# COMPACT_ATOMS: atom_id res chain seq x y z
N MET A 1 5.78 19.29 -39.63
CA MET A 1 6.57 18.56 -38.62
C MET A 1 7.48 17.60 -39.34
N THR A 2 8.78 17.87 -39.35
CA THR A 2 9.80 17.03 -39.98
C THR A 2 9.92 15.73 -39.19
N MET A 3 9.53 14.60 -39.79
CA MET A 3 9.76 13.26 -39.21
C MET A 3 11.26 13.05 -39.11
N ILE A 4 11.80 13.02 -37.89
CA ILE A 4 13.15 12.50 -37.65
C ILE A 4 13.06 11.01 -37.99
N GLN A 5 13.54 10.63 -39.17
CA GLN A 5 13.55 9.25 -39.63
C GLN A 5 14.52 8.48 -38.73
N HIS A 6 13.98 7.79 -37.72
CA HIS A 6 14.78 7.01 -36.78
C HIS A 6 15.47 5.87 -37.54
N SER A 7 16.79 5.78 -37.41
CA SER A 7 17.69 4.91 -38.17
C SER A 7 17.66 3.42 -37.77
N CYS A 8 16.57 2.96 -37.15
CA CYS A 8 16.41 1.60 -36.63
C CYS A 8 15.07 1.02 -37.08
N LYS A 9 15.12 -0.18 -37.69
CA LYS A 9 13.94 -0.98 -38.06
C LYS A 9 13.84 -2.19 -37.14
N VAL A 10 12.67 -2.39 -36.52
CA VAL A 10 12.42 -3.50 -35.59
C VAL A 10 11.63 -4.61 -36.29
N VAL A 11 12.06 -5.85 -36.15
CA VAL A 11 11.29 -7.03 -36.59
C VAL A 11 10.62 -7.65 -35.36
N ILE A 12 9.30 -7.69 -35.37
CA ILE A 12 8.48 -8.30 -34.32
C ILE A 12 8.03 -9.66 -34.81
N VAL A 13 8.40 -10.73 -34.09
CA VAL A 13 7.98 -12.10 -34.40
C VAL A 13 6.88 -12.51 -33.42
N GLY A 14 5.65 -12.63 -33.91
CA GLY A 14 4.44 -12.95 -33.15
C GLY A 14 3.52 -11.75 -32.93
N GLY A 15 2.26 -11.89 -33.33
CA GLY A 15 1.14 -10.96 -33.17
C GLY A 15 0.33 -11.20 -31.90
N SER A 16 0.98 -11.62 -30.81
CA SER A 16 0.35 -11.72 -29.48
C SER A 16 0.06 -10.33 -28.91
N VAL A 17 -0.56 -10.26 -27.72
CA VAL A 17 -0.75 -8.99 -27.00
C VAL A 17 0.56 -8.21 -26.83
N ALA A 18 1.68 -8.91 -26.61
CA ALA A 18 3.00 -8.28 -26.47
C ALA A 18 3.49 -7.69 -27.79
N GLY A 19 3.39 -8.46 -28.89
CA GLY A 19 3.87 -8.05 -30.20
C GLY A 19 3.04 -6.93 -30.82
N LEU A 20 1.71 -7.01 -30.73
CA LEU A 20 0.82 -5.96 -31.22
C LEU A 20 0.89 -4.70 -30.35
N ALA A 21 1.08 -4.84 -29.03
CA ALA A 21 1.37 -3.69 -28.18
C ALA A 21 2.68 -3.02 -28.59
N LEU A 22 3.77 -3.80 -28.73
CA LEU A 22 5.06 -3.27 -29.19
C LEU A 22 4.95 -2.55 -30.54
N ALA A 23 4.26 -3.14 -31.52
CA ALA A 23 3.99 -2.52 -32.81
C ALA A 23 3.32 -1.15 -32.66
N ASN A 24 2.23 -1.07 -31.88
CA ASN A 24 1.52 0.20 -31.64
C ASN A 24 2.41 1.25 -30.95
N MET A 25 3.25 0.81 -30.00
CA MET A 25 4.16 1.70 -29.28
C MET A 25 5.28 2.22 -30.17
N LEU A 26 5.84 1.38 -31.04
CA LEU A 26 6.86 1.77 -32.03
C LEU A 26 6.29 2.74 -33.07
N GLU A 27 5.07 2.49 -33.56
CA GLU A 27 4.36 3.39 -34.48
C GLU A 27 4.22 4.79 -33.87
N ARG A 28 3.69 4.87 -32.64
CA ARG A 28 3.54 6.14 -31.91
C ARG A 28 4.88 6.79 -31.55
N ALA A 29 5.94 6.00 -31.43
CA ALA A 29 7.29 6.47 -31.18
C ALA A 29 8.04 6.89 -32.45
N GLY A 30 7.46 6.67 -33.65
CA GLY A 30 8.09 6.97 -34.93
C GLY A 30 9.24 6.02 -35.30
N ILE A 31 9.28 4.80 -34.75
CA ILE A 31 10.27 3.78 -35.07
C ILE A 31 9.67 2.82 -36.11
N ASP A 32 10.39 2.59 -37.22
CA ASP A 32 9.94 1.67 -38.28
C ASP A 32 9.94 0.22 -37.79
N PHE A 33 8.93 -0.56 -38.17
CA PHE A 33 8.82 -1.96 -37.76
C PHE A 33 8.11 -2.84 -38.79
N VAL A 34 8.26 -4.15 -38.63
CA VAL A 34 7.47 -5.17 -39.34
C VAL A 34 7.00 -6.22 -38.34
N VAL A 35 5.73 -6.63 -38.45
CA VAL A 35 5.18 -7.74 -37.65
C VAL A 35 5.08 -8.97 -38.52
N LEU A 36 5.65 -10.08 -38.03
CA LEU A 36 5.58 -11.39 -38.65
C LEU A 36 4.68 -12.28 -37.79
N GLU A 37 3.49 -12.62 -38.30
CA GLU A 37 2.54 -13.53 -37.65
C GLU A 37 2.27 -14.73 -38.56
N ALA A 38 2.25 -15.94 -37.98
CA ALA A 38 2.01 -17.18 -38.71
C ALA A 38 0.51 -17.44 -38.94
N GLY A 39 -0.35 -16.92 -38.07
CA GLY A 39 -1.80 -16.96 -38.20
C GLY A 39 -2.29 -16.19 -39.42
N ARG A 40 -3.32 -16.73 -40.09
CA ARG A 40 -3.96 -16.09 -41.25
C ARG A 40 -4.87 -14.92 -40.88
N GLU A 41 -5.31 -14.87 -39.62
CA GLU A 41 -6.17 -13.83 -39.06
C GLU A 41 -5.39 -13.10 -37.97
N ILE A 42 -5.49 -11.78 -37.92
CA ILE A 42 -4.82 -10.94 -36.91
C ILE A 42 -5.74 -10.85 -35.69
N ALA A 43 -5.20 -11.17 -34.51
CA ALA A 43 -5.94 -11.19 -33.24
C ALA A 43 -7.25 -12.03 -33.25
N PRO A 44 -7.21 -13.30 -33.69
CA PRO A 44 -8.39 -14.15 -33.66
C PRO A 44 -8.86 -14.36 -32.22
N GLN A 45 -10.16 -14.63 -32.02
CA GLN A 45 -10.77 -14.77 -30.68
C GLN A 45 -10.45 -16.13 -30.04
N VAL A 46 -9.16 -16.45 -29.93
CA VAL A 46 -8.58 -17.72 -29.46
C VAL A 46 -7.31 -17.44 -28.65
N GLY A 47 -7.14 -18.09 -27.50
CA GLY A 47 -5.89 -18.15 -26.73
C GLY A 47 -5.88 -19.40 -25.83
N ALA A 48 -4.76 -20.11 -25.55
CA ALA A 48 -3.34 -19.71 -25.54
C ALA A 48 -2.32 -20.82 -25.98
N SER A 49 -1.18 -20.45 -26.61
CA SER A 49 0.24 -20.90 -26.42
C SER A 49 1.15 -20.59 -27.64
N ILE A 50 2.46 -20.42 -27.43
CA ILE A 50 3.52 -20.44 -28.48
C ILE A 50 4.37 -21.73 -28.33
N SER A 51 4.65 -22.41 -29.45
CA SER A 51 5.52 -23.59 -29.53
C SER A 51 6.64 -23.36 -30.56
N ILE A 52 7.89 -23.63 -30.19
CA ILE A 52 9.00 -23.71 -31.16
C ILE A 52 8.90 -25.07 -31.85
N GLN A 53 8.47 -25.06 -33.10
CA GLN A 53 8.37 -26.25 -33.93
C GLN A 53 9.72 -26.55 -34.62
N PRO A 54 10.00 -27.81 -35.03
CA PRO A 54 11.30 -28.20 -35.61
C PRO A 54 11.78 -27.36 -36.80
N GLN A 55 10.86 -26.79 -37.59
CA GLN A 55 11.17 -25.87 -38.69
C GLN A 55 11.67 -24.49 -38.21
N MET A 56 11.19 -24.00 -37.06
CA MET A 56 11.70 -22.79 -36.42
C MET A 56 13.10 -23.05 -35.85
N ALA A 57 13.33 -24.23 -35.25
CA ALA A 57 14.64 -24.64 -34.75
C ALA A 57 15.70 -24.73 -35.87
N ARG A 58 15.32 -25.23 -37.06
CA ARG A 58 16.20 -25.29 -38.24
C ARG A 58 16.64 -23.90 -38.73
N ILE A 59 15.73 -22.93 -38.72
CA ILE A 59 16.02 -21.55 -39.16
C ILE A 59 16.92 -20.85 -38.14
N LEU A 60 16.71 -21.10 -36.84
CA LEU A 60 17.55 -20.58 -35.75
C LEU A 60 18.99 -21.15 -35.79
N ASP A 61 19.15 -22.39 -36.24
CA ASP A 61 20.44 -23.05 -36.46
C ASP A 61 21.17 -22.45 -37.68
N GLN A 62 20.42 -22.14 -38.76
CA GLN A 62 20.96 -21.52 -39.98
C GLN A 62 21.55 -20.12 -39.77
N ILE A 63 20.99 -19.34 -38.85
CA ILE A 63 21.41 -17.94 -38.62
C ILE A 63 22.40 -17.79 -37.45
N GLY A 64 23.04 -18.90 -37.04
CA GLY A 64 24.10 -18.90 -36.01
C GLY A 64 23.60 -18.58 -34.59
N CYS A 65 22.28 -18.49 -34.40
CA CYS A 65 21.66 -18.13 -33.13
C CYS A 65 21.57 -19.31 -32.14
N CYS A 66 21.97 -20.53 -32.55
CA CYS A 66 22.14 -21.66 -31.63
C CYS A 66 23.30 -21.52 -30.64
N LYS A 67 24.18 -20.52 -30.80
CA LYS A 67 25.16 -20.14 -29.75
C LYS A 67 24.66 -19.02 -28.85
N PHE A 68 23.37 -18.68 -28.95
CA PHE A 68 22.81 -17.67 -28.11
C PHE A 68 22.30 -18.20 -26.77
N GLY A 69 23.20 -18.25 -25.78
CA GLY A 69 22.83 -18.20 -24.37
C GLY A 69 22.12 -19.43 -23.81
N LEU A 70 22.48 -20.64 -24.21
CA LEU A 70 22.43 -21.72 -23.22
C LEU A 70 23.51 -21.39 -22.19
N GLY A 71 23.09 -20.91 -21.02
CA GLY A 71 23.84 -21.19 -19.81
C GLY A 71 24.19 -22.68 -19.78
N THR A 72 25.25 -23.04 -19.06
CA THR A 72 25.64 -24.42 -18.73
C THR A 72 24.48 -25.41 -18.95
N ARG A 73 24.68 -26.38 -19.87
CA ARG A 73 23.72 -27.44 -20.26
C ARG A 73 22.60 -27.63 -19.22
N ASP A 74 21.34 -27.52 -19.66
CA ASP A 74 20.11 -27.95 -18.96
C ASP A 74 19.18 -26.90 -18.29
N SER A 75 19.23 -25.61 -18.66
CA SER A 75 18.30 -24.62 -18.05
C SER A 75 16.80 -24.88 -18.30
N HIS A 76 16.43 -25.57 -19.38
CA HIS A 76 15.03 -25.97 -19.64
C HIS A 76 14.63 -27.26 -18.92
N VAL A 77 15.60 -28.11 -18.56
CA VAL A 77 15.33 -29.32 -17.78
C VAL A 77 14.94 -28.92 -16.36
N ASP A 78 15.50 -27.82 -15.83
CA ASP A 78 15.23 -27.36 -14.47
C ASP A 78 13.93 -26.57 -14.29
N VAL A 79 13.13 -26.30 -15.35
CA VAL A 79 11.89 -25.53 -15.21
C VAL A 79 10.81 -26.40 -14.56
N PRO A 80 10.35 -26.07 -13.34
CA PRO A 80 9.35 -26.86 -12.65
C PRO A 80 7.96 -26.58 -13.24
N CYS A 81 7.15 -27.63 -13.37
CA CYS A 81 5.73 -27.55 -13.63
C CYS A 81 4.97 -28.17 -12.44
N VAL A 82 4.68 -27.31 -11.44
CA VAL A 82 4.01 -27.70 -10.20
C VAL A 82 2.50 -27.82 -10.39
N TYR A 83 1.92 -26.95 -11.23
CA TYR A 83 0.49 -26.91 -11.51
C TYR A 83 0.20 -27.16 -12.99
N LYS A 84 -1.05 -27.48 -13.27
CA LYS A 84 -1.67 -27.45 -14.59
C LYS A 84 -2.92 -26.58 -14.51
N CYS A 85 -3.34 -26.01 -15.64
CA CYS A 85 -4.46 -25.08 -15.67
C CYS A 85 -5.41 -25.41 -16.81
N ILE A 86 -6.70 -25.52 -16.50
CA ILE A 86 -7.74 -25.34 -17.52
C ILE A 86 -8.10 -23.85 -17.53
N PHE A 87 -7.77 -23.18 -18.63
CA PHE A 87 -8.32 -21.86 -18.90
C PHE A 87 -9.57 -22.00 -19.76
N GLY A 88 -10.60 -21.20 -19.50
CA GLY A 88 -11.78 -21.17 -20.34
C GLY A 88 -12.53 -19.85 -20.32
N ILE A 89 -13.43 -19.74 -21.29
CA ILE A 89 -14.39 -18.65 -21.44
C ILE A 89 -15.76 -19.28 -21.49
N SER A 90 -16.70 -18.77 -20.70
CA SER A 90 -18.10 -19.19 -20.66
C SER A 90 -19.04 -18.01 -20.81
N HIS A 91 -20.30 -18.29 -21.15
CA HIS A 91 -21.36 -17.30 -21.01
C HIS A 91 -21.66 -17.04 -19.52
N GLU A 92 -22.34 -15.92 -19.25
CA GLU A 92 -22.72 -15.53 -17.89
C GLU A 92 -23.57 -16.61 -17.19
N THR A 93 -23.34 -16.79 -15.89
CA THR A 93 -24.13 -17.66 -15.02
C THR A 93 -24.93 -16.83 -14.03
N LYS A 94 -25.81 -17.46 -13.25
CA LYS A 94 -26.69 -16.74 -12.32
C LYS A 94 -25.93 -16.20 -11.09
N GLY A 95 -24.90 -16.91 -10.63
CA GLY A 95 -24.15 -16.56 -9.42
C GLY A 95 -22.88 -15.73 -9.64
N ILE A 96 -22.33 -15.67 -10.86
CA ILE A 96 -21.15 -14.86 -11.20
C ILE A 96 -21.60 -13.61 -11.96
N LYS A 97 -21.63 -12.46 -11.27
CA LYS A 97 -22.16 -11.19 -11.79
C LYS A 97 -21.12 -10.38 -12.56
N LEU A 98 -21.54 -9.55 -13.50
CA LEU A 98 -20.65 -8.59 -14.15
C LEU A 98 -19.99 -7.66 -13.13
N GLY A 99 -18.70 -7.37 -13.32
CA GLY A 99 -17.91 -6.49 -12.46
C GLY A 99 -17.25 -7.18 -11.26
N THR A 100 -17.45 -8.49 -11.09
CA THR A 100 -16.86 -9.24 -9.98
C THR A 100 -15.55 -9.95 -10.35
N HIS A 101 -14.72 -10.16 -9.32
CA HIS A 101 -13.58 -11.05 -9.33
C HIS A 101 -13.84 -12.13 -8.27
N HIS A 102 -14.00 -13.39 -8.68
CA HIS A 102 -14.28 -14.49 -7.76
C HIS A 102 -13.06 -15.41 -7.64
N VAL A 103 -12.72 -15.75 -6.41
CA VAL A 103 -11.67 -16.72 -6.09
C VAL A 103 -12.28 -17.83 -5.25
N VAL A 104 -12.03 -19.08 -5.63
CA VAL A 104 -12.46 -20.26 -4.88
C VAL A 104 -11.21 -21.05 -4.50
N MET A 105 -11.05 -21.27 -3.20
CA MET A 105 -9.85 -21.87 -2.63
C MET A 105 -10.14 -23.31 -2.20
N GLY A 106 -9.41 -24.26 -2.78
CA GLY A 106 -9.60 -25.68 -2.58
C GLY A 106 -8.32 -26.36 -2.10
N LYS A 107 -8.42 -27.61 -1.68
CA LYS A 107 -7.22 -28.40 -1.33
C LYS A 107 -6.56 -28.90 -2.61
N ASP A 108 -5.34 -28.44 -2.87
CA ASP A 108 -4.53 -28.74 -4.06
C ASP A 108 -5.11 -28.20 -5.39
N TYR A 109 -6.12 -27.32 -5.33
CA TYR A 109 -6.67 -26.62 -6.49
C TYR A 109 -7.20 -25.24 -6.13
N SER A 110 -7.35 -24.38 -7.13
CA SER A 110 -8.00 -23.07 -6.98
C SER A 110 -8.73 -22.68 -8.26
N TYR A 111 -9.72 -21.80 -8.11
CA TYR A 111 -10.37 -21.14 -9.22
C TYR A 111 -10.20 -19.63 -9.15
N VAL A 112 -10.05 -19.01 -10.32
CA VAL A 112 -10.20 -17.56 -10.49
C VAL A 112 -11.17 -17.29 -11.62
N PHE A 113 -12.13 -16.40 -11.39
CA PHE A 113 -13.09 -15.93 -12.38
C PHE A 113 -13.01 -14.41 -12.52
N PHE A 114 -12.95 -13.96 -13.77
CA PHE A 114 -13.08 -12.56 -14.17
C PHE A 114 -14.33 -12.41 -15.04
N THR A 115 -15.05 -11.31 -14.89
CA THR A 115 -16.20 -11.03 -15.73
C THR A 115 -15.91 -9.87 -16.70
N GLY A 116 -16.37 -10.04 -17.93
CA GLY A 116 -16.42 -8.97 -18.94
C GLY A 116 -17.81 -8.95 -19.58
N PRO A 117 -18.10 -7.96 -20.44
CA PRO A 117 -19.42 -7.84 -21.05
C PRO A 117 -19.87 -9.15 -21.75
N GLY A 118 -20.88 -9.83 -21.20
CA GLY A 118 -21.46 -11.06 -21.74
C GLY A 118 -20.60 -12.32 -21.59
N ARG A 119 -19.48 -12.28 -20.85
CA ARG A 119 -18.51 -13.39 -20.76
C ARG A 119 -17.89 -13.52 -19.37
N ILE A 120 -17.66 -14.78 -18.97
CA ILE A 120 -16.87 -15.15 -17.81
C ILE A 120 -15.56 -15.78 -18.30
N TYR A 121 -14.43 -15.29 -17.82
CA TYR A 121 -13.10 -15.86 -18.05
C TYR A 121 -12.68 -16.57 -16.78
N TRP A 122 -12.20 -17.81 -16.88
CA TRP A 122 -11.92 -18.62 -15.71
C TRP A 122 -10.68 -19.48 -15.85
N PHE A 123 -10.05 -19.73 -14.71
CA PHE A 123 -8.87 -20.57 -14.56
C PHE A 123 -9.14 -21.59 -13.46
N LEU A 124 -9.08 -22.88 -13.79
CA LEU A 124 -8.99 -23.97 -12.81
C LEU A 124 -7.54 -24.41 -12.74
N ASN A 125 -6.86 -24.04 -11.65
CA ASN A 125 -5.47 -24.43 -11.39
C ASN A 125 -5.47 -25.67 -10.49
N VAL A 126 -4.80 -26.73 -10.92
CA VAL A 126 -4.74 -28.01 -10.18
C VAL A 126 -3.30 -28.41 -9.99
N LYS A 127 -2.93 -28.75 -8.75
CA LYS A 127 -1.59 -29.22 -8.41
C LYS A 127 -1.31 -30.56 -9.09
N ASN A 128 -0.08 -30.74 -9.56
CA ASN A 128 0.37 -32.03 -10.05
C ASN A 128 0.73 -32.95 -8.86
N ALA A 129 0.49 -34.25 -9.01
CA ALA A 129 0.85 -35.24 -7.99
C ALA A 129 2.36 -35.25 -7.72
N GLN A 130 3.16 -34.94 -8.73
CA GLN A 130 4.61 -34.75 -8.66
C GLN A 130 5.01 -33.54 -9.49
N VAL A 131 6.08 -32.86 -9.10
CA VAL A 131 6.65 -31.77 -9.90
C VAL A 131 7.29 -32.39 -11.13
N THR A 132 6.90 -31.92 -12.31
CA THR A 132 7.46 -32.37 -13.60
C THR A 132 8.43 -31.33 -14.14
N TYR A 133 9.37 -31.77 -14.97
CA TYR A 133 10.54 -31.00 -15.39
C TYR A 133 10.83 -31.27 -16.87
N GLY A 134 11.15 -30.22 -17.63
CA GLY A 134 11.56 -30.33 -19.03
C GLY A 134 10.68 -31.27 -19.87
N LYS A 135 11.25 -32.40 -20.29
CA LYS A 135 10.59 -33.39 -21.16
C LYS A 135 9.50 -34.21 -20.46
N ASP A 136 9.53 -34.28 -19.13
CA ASP A 136 8.54 -35.03 -18.34
C ASP A 136 7.24 -34.26 -18.16
N VAL A 137 7.19 -32.99 -18.60
CA VAL A 137 5.97 -32.19 -18.60
C VAL A 137 5.02 -32.71 -19.68
N PRO A 138 3.82 -33.19 -19.32
CA PRO A 138 2.91 -33.82 -20.27
C PRO A 138 2.32 -32.81 -21.26
N ARG A 139 2.02 -33.30 -22.46
CA ARG A 139 1.13 -32.61 -23.40
C ARG A 139 -0.28 -33.12 -23.20
N TYR A 140 -1.23 -32.22 -23.02
CA TYR A 140 -2.60 -32.57 -22.76
C TYR A 140 -3.43 -32.59 -24.04
N SER A 141 -4.22 -33.64 -24.19
CA SER A 141 -5.28 -33.75 -25.20
C SER A 141 -6.57 -33.07 -24.73
N MET A 142 -7.57 -32.96 -25.62
CA MET A 142 -8.90 -32.51 -25.22
C MET A 142 -9.58 -33.50 -24.26
N GLU A 143 -9.29 -34.80 -24.39
CA GLU A 143 -9.83 -35.83 -23.48
C GLU A 143 -9.25 -35.69 -22.06
N ASP A 144 -7.96 -35.33 -21.95
CA ASP A 144 -7.32 -35.06 -20.66
C ASP A 144 -7.96 -33.87 -19.94
N GLU A 145 -8.27 -32.81 -20.70
CA GLU A 145 -8.98 -31.65 -20.18
C GLU A 145 -10.36 -32.03 -19.68
N GLU A 146 -11.16 -32.74 -20.48
CA GLU A 146 -12.52 -33.11 -20.09
C GLU A 146 -12.54 -34.04 -18.88
N ARG A 147 -11.60 -34.99 -18.82
CA ARG A 147 -11.42 -35.90 -17.68
C ARG A 147 -11.09 -35.12 -16.41
N LEU A 148 -10.16 -34.16 -16.47
CA LEU A 148 -9.83 -33.31 -15.33
C LEU A 148 -11.02 -32.44 -14.93
N ALA A 149 -11.71 -31.82 -15.90
CA ALA A 149 -12.87 -30.98 -15.61
C ALA A 149 -13.99 -31.76 -14.90
N LYS A 150 -14.29 -32.99 -15.35
CA LYS A 150 -15.32 -33.86 -14.74
C LYS A 150 -15.05 -34.19 -13.27
N GLN A 151 -13.79 -34.31 -12.86
CA GLN A 151 -13.41 -34.52 -11.45
C GLN A 151 -13.86 -33.36 -10.55
N HIS A 152 -13.99 -32.18 -11.14
CA HIS A 152 -14.26 -30.92 -10.47
C HIS A 152 -15.68 -30.40 -10.67
N PHE A 153 -16.55 -31.11 -11.42
CA PHE A 153 -17.91 -30.62 -11.72
C PHE A 153 -18.77 -30.36 -10.49
N GLY A 154 -18.55 -31.12 -9.41
CA GLY A 154 -19.27 -30.95 -8.15
C GLY A 154 -18.78 -29.80 -7.28
N ASP A 155 -17.68 -29.14 -7.64
CA ASP A 155 -17.11 -28.05 -6.84
C ASP A 155 -18.07 -26.86 -6.83
N ARG A 156 -18.45 -26.43 -5.63
CA ARG A 156 -19.30 -25.26 -5.43
C ARG A 156 -18.47 -24.00 -5.60
N LEU A 157 -18.87 -23.14 -6.52
CA LEU A 157 -18.21 -21.85 -6.75
C LEU A 157 -18.85 -20.74 -5.90
N ASN A 158 -20.16 -20.81 -5.72
CA ASN A 158 -20.95 -19.91 -4.89
C ASN A 158 -22.23 -20.64 -4.43
N GLU A 159 -23.21 -19.91 -3.89
CA GLU A 159 -24.48 -20.47 -3.43
C GLU A 159 -25.36 -21.02 -4.57
N HIS A 160 -25.12 -20.59 -5.81
CA HIS A 160 -25.95 -20.86 -6.98
C HIS A 160 -25.27 -21.74 -8.04
N ASP A 161 -23.98 -21.56 -8.30
CA ASP A 161 -23.27 -22.19 -9.42
C ASP A 161 -22.23 -23.22 -8.94
N THR A 162 -22.13 -24.33 -9.68
CA THR A 162 -21.01 -25.27 -9.63
C THR A 162 -20.04 -25.05 -10.80
N PHE A 163 -18.83 -25.60 -10.71
CA PHE A 163 -17.91 -25.58 -11.85
C PHE A 163 -18.48 -26.33 -13.06
N GLY A 164 -19.25 -27.41 -12.83
CA GLY A 164 -19.92 -28.14 -13.90
C GLY A 164 -20.88 -27.26 -14.70
N ASP A 165 -21.60 -26.34 -14.04
CA ASP A 165 -22.51 -25.41 -14.71
C ASP A 165 -21.75 -24.42 -15.60
N VAL A 166 -20.65 -23.86 -15.09
CA VAL A 166 -19.79 -22.94 -15.84
C VAL A 166 -19.11 -23.64 -17.02
N TYR A 167 -18.60 -24.87 -16.81
CA TYR A 167 -17.86 -25.62 -17.83
C TYR A 167 -18.76 -26.13 -18.97
N LYS A 168 -20.01 -26.50 -18.67
CA LYS A 168 -21.00 -26.89 -19.71
C LYS A 168 -21.43 -25.70 -20.56
N ASN A 169 -21.42 -24.49 -20.00
CA ASN A 169 -21.77 -23.25 -20.67
C ASN A 169 -20.56 -22.55 -21.35
N LYS A 170 -19.50 -23.30 -21.66
CA LYS A 170 -18.26 -22.75 -22.19
C LYS A 170 -18.35 -22.42 -23.69
N VAL A 171 -17.68 -21.34 -24.07
CA VAL A 171 -17.35 -20.98 -25.45
C VAL A 171 -16.08 -21.72 -25.88
N ILE A 172 -15.04 -21.68 -25.05
CA ILE A 172 -13.75 -22.33 -25.31
C ILE A 172 -13.07 -22.68 -23.99
N SER A 173 -12.31 -23.78 -23.98
CA SER A 173 -11.41 -24.13 -22.90
C SER A 173 -10.20 -24.91 -23.41
N ARG A 174 -9.08 -24.80 -22.69
CA ARG A 174 -7.83 -25.53 -22.96
C ARG A 174 -7.11 -25.88 -21.66
N LEU A 175 -6.68 -27.13 -21.55
CA LEU A 175 -5.73 -27.59 -20.52
C LEU A 175 -4.28 -27.33 -20.96
N THR A 176 -3.51 -26.67 -20.11
CA THR A 176 -2.08 -26.39 -20.32
C THR A 176 -1.25 -26.72 -19.08
N PRO A 177 -0.01 -27.20 -19.23
CA PRO A 177 0.96 -27.19 -18.14
C PRO A 177 1.34 -25.74 -17.78
N LEU A 178 1.48 -25.45 -16.48
CA LEU A 178 1.93 -24.15 -15.98
C LEU A 178 3.41 -24.20 -15.65
N HIS A 179 4.23 -23.89 -16.66
CA HIS A 179 5.64 -23.63 -16.47
C HIS A 179 5.81 -22.24 -15.87
N GLU A 180 6.55 -22.14 -14.78
CA GLU A 180 6.85 -20.88 -14.10
C GLU A 180 8.36 -20.63 -14.18
N TYR A 181 8.77 -19.58 -14.90
CA TYR A 181 10.18 -19.26 -15.06
C TYR A 181 10.42 -17.79 -15.36
N GLN A 182 11.67 -17.39 -15.15
CA GLN A 182 12.26 -16.17 -15.67
C GLN A 182 13.69 -16.51 -16.11
N TRP A 183 14.02 -16.25 -17.38
CA TRP A 183 15.38 -16.46 -17.87
C TRP A 183 16.33 -15.39 -17.34
N LYS A 184 17.60 -15.78 -17.12
CA LYS A 184 18.66 -14.86 -16.67
C LYS A 184 19.08 -13.85 -17.74
N ARG A 185 18.90 -14.20 -19.02
CA ARG A 185 19.30 -13.38 -20.16
C ARG A 185 18.19 -13.35 -21.19
N TRP A 186 17.75 -12.17 -21.59
CA TRP A 186 16.62 -11.98 -22.51
C TRP A 186 17.06 -11.56 -23.91
N HIS A 187 18.35 -11.29 -24.13
CA HIS A 187 18.80 -10.64 -25.36
C HIS A 187 20.25 -10.93 -25.77
N PHE A 188 20.51 -10.81 -27.08
CA PHE A 188 21.84 -10.78 -27.70
C PHE A 188 21.84 -10.42 -29.14
N GLY A 189 22.98 -9.85 -29.53
CA GLY A 189 23.11 -9.39 -30.88
C GLY A 189 21.99 -8.38 -31.09
N ARG A 190 21.11 -8.72 -32.02
CA ARG A 190 19.95 -7.92 -32.41
C ARG A 190 18.62 -8.56 -32.04
N ILE A 191 18.61 -9.54 -31.13
CA ILE A 191 17.43 -10.29 -30.72
C ILE A 191 17.16 -10.05 -29.23
N MET A 192 15.89 -9.76 -28.89
CA MET A 192 15.38 -9.71 -27.53
C MET A 192 14.03 -10.44 -27.44
N THR A 193 13.85 -11.19 -26.36
CA THR A 193 12.57 -11.83 -26.00
C THR A 193 11.82 -10.99 -24.97
N ILE A 194 10.49 -10.89 -25.12
CA ILE A 194 9.57 -10.19 -24.20
C ILE A 194 8.35 -11.08 -23.88
N GLY A 195 7.69 -10.83 -22.74
CA GLY A 195 6.54 -11.58 -22.24
C GLY A 195 6.89 -13.03 -21.87
N ASP A 196 5.94 -13.94 -22.08
CA ASP A 196 6.08 -15.37 -21.78
C ASP A 196 7.33 -16.03 -22.38
N ALA A 197 7.93 -15.46 -23.43
CA ALA A 197 9.18 -15.95 -24.00
C ALA A 197 10.37 -15.84 -23.02
N CYS A 198 10.38 -14.84 -22.14
CA CYS A 198 11.45 -14.62 -21.15
C CYS A 198 11.02 -14.75 -19.70
N HIS A 199 9.74 -14.54 -19.39
CA HIS A 199 9.19 -14.78 -18.06
C HIS A 199 7.74 -15.26 -18.17
N LYS A 200 7.50 -16.50 -17.73
CA LYS A 200 6.16 -17.07 -17.70
C LYS A 200 5.64 -17.06 -16.28
N LEU A 201 4.60 -16.27 -16.05
CA LEU A 201 4.03 -16.01 -14.73
C LEU A 201 2.82 -16.92 -14.47
N HIS A 202 2.56 -17.25 -13.21
CA HIS A 202 1.33 -17.95 -12.82
C HIS A 202 0.08 -17.10 -13.17
N PRO A 203 -0.97 -17.67 -13.81
CA PRO A 203 -2.13 -16.91 -14.27
C PRO A 203 -3.00 -16.32 -13.15
N ILE A 204 -2.93 -16.87 -11.93
CA ILE A 204 -3.72 -16.44 -10.76
C ILE A 204 -3.67 -14.94 -10.49
N GLY A 205 -2.52 -14.30 -10.74
CA GLY A 205 -2.35 -12.87 -10.50
C GLY A 205 -2.84 -11.98 -11.65
N GLY A 206 -3.24 -12.56 -12.80
CA GLY A 206 -3.65 -11.80 -13.99
C GLY A 206 -2.55 -10.92 -14.61
N ASN A 207 -1.29 -11.11 -14.23
CA ASN A 207 -0.21 -10.17 -14.56
C ASN A 207 0.58 -10.51 -15.83
N GLY A 208 0.41 -11.70 -16.44
CA GLY A 208 1.22 -12.14 -17.58
C GLY A 208 1.14 -11.19 -18.78
N GLY A 209 -0.08 -10.93 -19.27
CA GLY A 209 -0.30 -10.00 -20.38
C GLY A 209 0.15 -8.57 -20.06
N GLY A 210 -0.15 -8.08 -18.83
CA GLY A 210 0.29 -6.76 -18.38
C GLY A 210 1.80 -6.62 -18.35
N ALA A 211 2.52 -7.60 -17.80
CA ALA A 211 3.98 -7.62 -17.75
C ALA A 211 4.59 -7.62 -19.15
N ALA A 212 4.01 -8.36 -20.10
CA ALA A 212 4.47 -8.38 -21.48
C ALA A 212 4.29 -7.02 -22.20
N VAL A 213 3.21 -6.29 -21.89
CA VAL A 213 3.00 -4.91 -22.37
C VAL A 213 3.99 -3.95 -21.71
N GLU A 214 4.29 -4.13 -20.42
CA GLU A 214 5.32 -3.35 -19.72
C GLU A 214 6.72 -3.59 -20.33
N ASP A 215 7.06 -4.83 -20.71
CA ASP A 215 8.32 -5.15 -21.41
C ASP A 215 8.45 -4.37 -22.72
N ALA A 216 7.37 -4.34 -23.51
CA ALA A 216 7.32 -3.58 -24.75
C ALA A 216 7.57 -2.08 -24.48
N ALA A 217 6.96 -1.53 -23.44
CA ALA A 217 7.14 -0.12 -23.07
C ALA A 217 8.58 0.21 -22.65
N VAL A 218 9.22 -0.63 -21.83
CA VAL A 218 10.62 -0.40 -21.42
C VAL A 218 11.59 -0.58 -22.58
N LEU A 219 11.31 -1.52 -23.50
CA LEU A 219 12.07 -1.69 -24.74
C LEU A 219 12.02 -0.44 -25.62
N VAL A 220 10.82 0.10 -25.86
CA VAL A 220 10.65 1.34 -26.64
C VAL A 220 11.37 2.51 -25.98
N ASN A 221 11.28 2.64 -24.66
CA ASN A 221 12.01 3.68 -23.91
C ASN A 221 13.53 3.58 -24.11
N ALA A 222 14.10 2.37 -24.01
CA ALA A 222 15.53 2.15 -24.17
C ALA A 222 16.00 2.43 -25.60
N LEU A 223 15.25 1.94 -26.61
CA LEU A 223 15.54 2.20 -28.03
C LEU A 223 15.51 3.69 -28.36
N LEU A 224 14.50 4.42 -27.87
CA LEU A 224 14.42 5.88 -28.05
C LEU A 224 15.56 6.61 -27.35
N GLY A 225 15.97 6.16 -26.16
CA GLY A 225 17.11 6.70 -25.43
C GLY A 225 18.39 6.64 -26.27
N LYS A 226 18.68 5.48 -26.86
CA LYS A 226 19.85 5.29 -27.72
C LYS A 226 19.73 6.01 -29.06
N SER A 227 18.54 6.01 -29.68
CA SER A 227 18.33 6.69 -30.96
C SER A 227 18.55 8.21 -30.85
N ARG A 228 18.16 8.82 -29.73
CA ARG A 228 18.44 10.24 -29.44
C ARG A 228 19.93 10.51 -29.23
N GLN A 229 20.64 9.62 -28.55
CA GLN A 229 22.10 9.76 -28.35
C GLN A 229 22.88 9.63 -29.67
N ALA A 230 22.44 8.73 -30.55
CA ALA A 230 23.13 8.41 -31.79
C ALA A 230 23.11 9.54 -32.84
N THR A 231 22.16 10.49 -32.78
CA THR A 231 22.02 11.69 -33.64
C THR A 231 22.57 11.52 -35.07
N GLN A 232 21.70 11.18 -36.03
CA GLN A 232 22.00 11.04 -37.47
C GLN A 232 22.81 9.79 -37.90
N ARG A 233 23.17 8.88 -37.00
CA ARG A 233 23.72 7.55 -37.36
C ARG A 233 22.76 6.40 -37.06
N ALA A 234 22.94 5.27 -37.74
CA ALA A 234 22.28 4.01 -37.38
C ALA A 234 22.74 3.49 -36.02
N LEU A 235 21.83 2.85 -35.28
CA LEU A 235 22.19 2.19 -34.02
C LEU A 235 23.20 1.08 -34.30
N SER A 236 24.36 1.17 -33.64
CA SER A 236 25.39 0.14 -33.70
C SER A 236 24.89 -1.11 -32.98
N LEU A 237 25.60 -2.23 -33.15
CA LEU A 237 25.31 -3.42 -32.37
C LEU A 237 25.42 -3.14 -30.85
N GLU A 238 26.44 -2.41 -30.44
CA GLU A 238 26.67 -2.02 -29.05
C GLU A 238 25.51 -1.16 -28.50
N ASP A 239 24.99 -0.22 -29.29
CA ASP A 239 23.83 0.59 -28.88
C ASP A 239 22.60 -0.29 -28.64
N ILE A 240 22.37 -1.29 -29.51
CA ILE A 240 21.23 -2.20 -29.43
C ILE A 240 21.36 -3.12 -28.23
N GLU A 241 22.53 -3.72 -28.02
CA GLU A 241 22.78 -4.56 -26.85
C GLU A 241 22.67 -3.77 -25.55
N ALA A 242 23.13 -2.52 -25.53
CA ALA A 242 22.95 -1.62 -24.40
C ALA A 242 21.48 -1.27 -24.17
N ALA A 243 20.68 -1.03 -25.22
CA ALA A 243 19.24 -0.79 -25.10
C ALA A 243 18.51 -2.01 -24.53
N PHE A 244 18.84 -3.21 -25.02
CA PHE A 244 18.23 -4.44 -24.52
C PHE A 244 18.63 -4.76 -23.08
N ALA A 245 19.89 -4.51 -22.72
CA ALA A 245 20.34 -4.66 -21.34
C ALA A 245 19.62 -3.67 -20.40
N GLU A 246 19.42 -2.42 -20.83
CA GLU A 246 18.65 -1.43 -20.09
C GLU A 246 17.18 -1.86 -19.91
N ALA A 247 16.56 -2.37 -20.98
CA ALA A 247 15.18 -2.86 -20.94
C ALA A 247 15.02 -4.08 -20.03
N GLN A 248 15.93 -5.07 -20.08
CA GLN A 248 15.94 -6.20 -19.15
C GLN A 248 16.11 -5.71 -17.71
N LEU A 249 17.14 -4.89 -17.44
CA LEU A 249 17.42 -4.40 -16.08
C LEU A 249 16.25 -3.62 -15.47
N ALA A 250 15.51 -2.88 -16.29
CA ALA A 250 14.32 -2.14 -15.86
C ALA A 250 13.20 -3.05 -15.35
N GLN A 251 13.17 -4.31 -15.79
CA GLN A 251 11.99 -5.17 -15.65
C GLN A 251 12.25 -6.55 -15.04
N GLU A 252 13.51 -6.97 -14.93
CA GLU A 252 13.92 -8.23 -14.32
C GLU A 252 13.46 -8.34 -12.86
N GLU A 253 13.71 -7.33 -12.02
CA GLU A 253 13.29 -7.38 -10.60
C GLU A 253 11.76 -7.36 -10.46
N ARG A 254 11.05 -6.65 -11.36
CA ARG A 254 9.59 -6.55 -11.36
C ARG A 254 8.95 -7.90 -11.69
N THR A 255 9.38 -8.53 -12.78
CA THR A 255 8.84 -9.82 -13.24
C THR A 255 9.21 -10.96 -12.28
N LYS A 256 10.39 -10.90 -11.65
CA LYS A 256 10.77 -11.83 -10.57
C LYS A 256 9.85 -11.75 -9.36
N GLN A 257 9.45 -10.54 -8.97
CA GLN A 257 8.48 -10.34 -7.89
C GLN A 257 7.09 -10.83 -8.29
N LEU A 258 6.63 -10.55 -9.52
CA LEU A 258 5.35 -11.03 -10.02
C LEU A 258 5.29 -12.57 -10.07
N LEU A 259 6.38 -13.21 -10.51
CA LEU A 259 6.53 -14.66 -10.53
C LEU A 259 6.36 -15.23 -9.12
N ARG A 260 7.20 -14.78 -8.16
CA ARG A 260 7.14 -15.23 -6.77
C ARG A 260 5.76 -15.00 -6.14
N ASN A 261 5.17 -13.82 -6.34
CA ASN A 261 3.87 -13.49 -5.78
C ASN A 261 2.77 -14.38 -6.36
N GLY A 262 2.81 -14.69 -7.66
CA GLY A 262 1.88 -15.60 -8.32
C GLY A 262 1.99 -17.02 -7.76
N THR A 263 3.21 -17.55 -7.62
CA THR A 263 3.44 -18.89 -7.05
C THR A 263 2.94 -18.99 -5.61
N GLU A 264 3.29 -18.01 -4.76
CA GLU A 264 2.91 -18.04 -3.35
C GLU A 264 1.40 -17.82 -3.16
N LEU A 265 0.77 -16.99 -3.98
CA LEU A 265 -0.69 -16.82 -3.98
C LEU A 265 -1.39 -18.12 -4.40
N GLN A 266 -0.90 -18.81 -5.45
CA GLN A 266 -1.45 -20.11 -5.84
C GLN A 266 -1.31 -21.15 -4.73
N ARG A 267 -0.17 -21.23 -4.06
CA ARG A 267 0.02 -22.15 -2.92
C ARG A 267 -0.92 -21.86 -1.77
N PHE A 268 -1.18 -20.58 -1.51
CA PHE A 268 -2.15 -20.15 -0.51
C PHE A 268 -3.57 -20.55 -0.91
N ASP A 269 -3.99 -20.24 -2.14
CA ASP A 269 -5.33 -20.54 -2.65
C ASP A 269 -5.58 -22.06 -2.81
N ALA A 270 -4.53 -22.84 -3.05
CA ALA A 270 -4.56 -24.30 -3.08
C ALA A 270 -4.43 -24.97 -1.69
N MET A 271 -4.51 -24.19 -0.60
CA MET A 271 -4.45 -24.68 0.79
C MET A 271 -3.22 -25.54 1.11
N GLU A 272 -2.07 -25.25 0.51
CA GLU A 272 -0.88 -26.09 0.69
C GLU A 272 -0.24 -25.94 2.08
N SER A 273 -0.38 -24.76 2.68
CA SER A 273 0.10 -24.51 4.04
C SER A 273 -0.90 -25.06 5.05
N ILE A 274 -0.38 -25.70 6.11
CA ILE A 274 -1.19 -26.14 7.26
C ILE A 274 -1.95 -24.99 7.95
N PHE A 275 -1.50 -23.74 7.78
CA PHE A 275 -2.15 -22.55 8.33
C PHE A 275 -3.17 -21.90 7.37
N ALA A 276 -3.12 -22.21 6.07
CA ALA A 276 -4.00 -21.56 5.09
C ALA A 276 -5.49 -21.77 5.40
N PRO A 277 -5.97 -22.97 5.80
CA PRO A 277 -7.37 -23.16 6.18
C PRO A 277 -7.81 -22.29 7.37
N LEU A 278 -6.93 -22.08 8.35
CA LEU A 278 -7.21 -21.21 9.50
C LEU A 278 -7.31 -19.74 9.07
N ILE A 279 -6.39 -19.30 8.22
CA ILE A 279 -6.38 -17.93 7.70
C ILE A 279 -7.65 -17.68 6.87
N VAL A 280 -8.00 -18.59 5.95
CA VAL A 280 -9.18 -18.43 5.10
C VAL A 280 -10.48 -18.49 5.90
N ARG A 281 -10.56 -19.32 6.94
CA ARG A 281 -11.77 -19.40 7.76
C ARG A 281 -11.96 -18.22 8.70
N TYR A 282 -10.89 -17.70 9.30
CA TYR A 282 -10.99 -16.74 10.41
C TYR A 282 -10.47 -15.35 10.10
N ILE A 283 -9.55 -15.19 9.14
CA ILE A 283 -8.92 -13.90 8.82
C ILE A 283 -9.52 -13.30 7.56
N VAL A 284 -9.62 -14.08 6.48
CA VAL A 284 -10.10 -13.59 5.17
C VAL A 284 -11.50 -12.95 5.25
N PRO A 285 -12.50 -13.50 5.98
CA PRO A 285 -13.83 -12.88 6.09
C PRO A 285 -13.82 -11.54 6.84
N SER A 286 -12.75 -11.26 7.59
CA SER A 286 -12.57 -10.00 8.32
C SER A 286 -11.73 -8.98 7.54
N LEU A 287 -11.21 -9.33 6.35
CA LEU A 287 -10.48 -8.40 5.51
C LEU A 287 -11.45 -7.37 4.92
N THR A 288 -11.08 -6.10 5.02
CA THR A 288 -11.85 -5.01 4.41
C THR A 288 -11.53 -4.87 2.93
N ASP A 289 -12.46 -4.26 2.18
CA ASP A 289 -12.22 -3.90 0.77
C ASP A 289 -10.95 -3.05 0.60
N ASP A 290 -10.66 -2.16 1.55
CA ASP A 290 -9.43 -1.35 1.54
C ASP A 290 -8.17 -2.20 1.65
N ALA A 291 -8.21 -3.29 2.44
CA ALA A 291 -7.10 -4.21 2.56
C ALA A 291 -6.84 -4.90 1.22
N ALA A 292 -7.90 -5.38 0.55
CA ALA A 292 -7.80 -5.97 -0.79
C ALA A 292 -7.29 -4.95 -1.83
N LEU A 293 -7.86 -3.74 -1.86
CA LEU A 293 -7.45 -2.65 -2.74
C LEU A 293 -6.00 -2.23 -2.51
N SER A 294 -5.51 -2.24 -1.27
CA SER A 294 -4.12 -1.89 -0.98
C SER A 294 -3.12 -2.87 -1.59
N VAL A 295 -3.46 -4.17 -1.65
CA VAL A 295 -2.62 -5.19 -2.28
C VAL A 295 -2.57 -4.99 -3.80
N ILE A 296 -3.73 -4.76 -4.41
CA ILE A 296 -3.84 -4.49 -5.86
C ILE A 296 -3.13 -3.18 -6.21
N GLY A 297 -3.38 -2.11 -5.44
CA GLY A 297 -2.84 -0.78 -5.65
C GLY A 297 -1.32 -0.72 -5.59
N VAL A 298 -0.69 -1.42 -4.64
CA VAL A 298 0.79 -1.48 -4.55
C VAL A 298 1.41 -2.15 -5.78
N ASN A 299 0.74 -3.16 -6.34
CA ASN A 299 1.19 -3.78 -7.58
C ASN A 299 0.98 -2.86 -8.78
N ALA A 300 -0.18 -2.21 -8.89
CA ALA A 300 -0.50 -1.32 -9.99
C ALA A 300 0.39 -0.06 -10.03
N ALA A 301 0.70 0.52 -8.86
CA ALA A 301 1.51 1.75 -8.74
C ALA A 301 2.92 1.61 -9.34
N ARG A 302 3.42 0.39 -9.53
CA ARG A 302 4.73 0.09 -10.12
C ARG A 302 4.72 -0.10 -11.64
N GLY A 303 3.56 0.07 -12.28
CA GLY A 303 3.40 -0.14 -13.72
C GLY A 303 4.33 0.76 -14.54
N GLN A 304 4.82 0.24 -15.66
CA GLN A 304 5.67 0.97 -16.58
C GLN A 304 4.84 1.82 -17.56
N ARG A 305 5.44 2.89 -18.08
CA ARG A 305 4.88 3.69 -19.16
C ARG A 305 5.91 4.05 -20.21
N ILE A 306 5.44 4.44 -21.38
CA ILE A 306 6.27 4.98 -22.46
C ILE A 306 6.52 6.46 -22.14
N LYS A 307 7.76 6.83 -21.84
CA LYS A 307 8.13 8.16 -21.34
C LYS A 307 7.95 9.27 -22.37
N SER A 308 8.06 8.93 -23.65
CA SER A 308 7.90 9.87 -24.76
C SER A 308 6.44 10.22 -25.07
N LEU A 309 5.49 9.45 -24.55
CA LEU A 309 4.07 9.63 -24.81
C LEU A 309 3.36 10.24 -23.60
N GLN A 310 2.38 11.11 -23.87
CA GLN A 310 1.55 11.69 -22.83
C GLN A 310 0.62 10.63 -22.26
N VAL A 311 0.57 10.53 -20.92
CA VAL A 311 -0.43 9.72 -20.22
C VAL A 311 -1.71 10.56 -20.11
N PRO A 312 -2.87 10.05 -20.55
CA PRO A 312 -4.14 10.73 -20.35
C PRO A 312 -4.40 10.96 -18.85
N GLN A 313 -4.83 12.17 -18.50
CA GLN A 313 -5.24 12.47 -17.13
C GLN A 313 -6.52 11.70 -16.80
N ARG A 314 -6.47 10.94 -15.70
CA ARG A 314 -7.61 10.19 -15.16
C ARG A 314 -7.60 10.33 -13.65
N ASP A 315 -8.78 10.57 -13.09
CA ASP A 315 -8.96 10.60 -11.64
C ASP A 315 -8.47 9.29 -11.03
N ARG A 316 -7.60 9.40 -10.02
CA ARG A 316 -7.03 8.26 -9.32
C ARG A 316 -6.71 8.63 -7.89
N TYR A 317 -6.82 7.63 -7.02
CA TYR A 317 -6.54 7.81 -5.60
C TYR A 317 -5.13 7.39 -5.20
N VAL A 318 -4.60 6.38 -5.89
CA VAL A 318 -3.26 5.85 -5.68
C VAL A 318 -2.37 6.37 -6.83
N PRO A 319 -1.33 7.17 -6.54
CA PRO A 319 -0.39 7.63 -7.55
C PRO A 319 0.54 6.50 -8.01
N TYR A 320 1.08 6.60 -9.22
CA TYR A 320 2.17 5.71 -9.65
C TYR A 320 3.50 6.11 -8.99
N ASP A 321 4.41 5.15 -8.82
CA ASP A 321 5.71 5.35 -8.17
C ASP A 321 6.57 6.41 -8.88
N ASP A 322 6.39 6.61 -10.20
CA ASP A 322 7.10 7.62 -11.00
C ASP A 322 6.46 9.01 -10.97
N GLU A 323 5.28 9.14 -10.35
CA GLU A 323 4.57 10.40 -10.13
C GLU A 323 4.80 10.95 -8.73
N LEU A 324 5.36 10.13 -7.83
CA LEU A 324 5.73 10.53 -6.49
C LEU A 324 6.87 11.57 -6.52
N PRO A 325 6.89 12.53 -5.59
CA PRO A 325 7.95 13.52 -5.50
C PRO A 325 9.36 12.93 -5.43
N THR A 326 9.52 11.74 -4.84
CA THR A 326 10.76 10.97 -4.87
C THR A 326 10.48 9.48 -4.90
N ARG A 327 11.47 8.69 -5.35
CA ARG A 327 11.37 7.23 -5.33
C ARG A 327 11.24 6.68 -3.88
N PRO A 328 10.33 5.72 -3.65
CA PRO A 328 10.20 5.04 -2.35
C PRO A 328 11.48 4.31 -1.92
N LEU A 329 11.71 4.24 -0.61
CA LEU A 329 12.84 3.51 0.00
C LEU A 329 12.41 2.10 0.39
N ARG A 330 13.16 1.08 -0.05
CA ARG A 330 12.79 -0.34 0.15
C ARG A 330 13.39 -1.00 1.39
N LYS A 331 14.57 -0.58 1.84
CA LYS A 331 15.31 -1.20 2.96
C LYS A 331 15.39 -0.25 4.16
N THR A 332 14.29 -0.12 4.90
CA THR A 332 14.21 0.80 6.06
C THR A 332 13.97 0.09 7.39
N LEU A 333 14.10 -1.24 7.44
CA LEU A 333 13.84 -2.02 8.66
C LEU A 333 14.71 -1.54 9.82
N VAL A 334 16.01 -1.35 9.57
CA VAL A 334 16.97 -0.86 10.58
C VAL A 334 16.53 0.48 11.17
N VAL A 335 16.10 1.42 10.32
CA VAL A 335 15.64 2.75 10.78
C VAL A 335 14.38 2.62 11.65
N ASN A 336 13.42 1.78 11.25
CA ASN A 336 12.23 1.49 12.05
C ASN A 336 12.58 0.80 13.39
N CYS A 337 13.54 -0.12 13.39
CA CYS A 337 14.03 -0.78 14.60
C CYS A 337 14.69 0.23 15.57
N ILE A 338 15.46 1.20 15.07
CA ILE A 338 16.03 2.27 15.90
C ILE A 338 14.91 3.07 16.59
N PHE A 339 13.90 3.51 15.85
CA PHE A 339 12.76 4.23 16.44
C PHE A 339 11.99 3.37 17.44
N ALA A 340 11.79 2.08 17.16
CA ALA A 340 11.15 1.14 18.06
C ALA A 340 11.95 0.94 19.36
N LEU A 341 13.27 0.76 19.26
CA LEU A 341 14.18 0.63 20.41
C LEU A 341 14.15 1.89 21.28
N LEU A 342 14.10 3.08 20.67
CA LEU A 342 13.94 4.34 21.41
C LEU A 342 12.63 4.38 22.20
N GLN A 343 11.50 3.97 21.60
CA GLN A 343 10.22 3.94 22.32
C GLN A 343 10.19 2.88 23.43
N MET A 344 10.81 1.71 23.22
CA MET A 344 10.97 0.70 24.27
C MET A 344 11.85 1.21 25.42
N LEU A 345 12.93 1.93 25.10
CA LEU A 345 13.78 2.56 26.10
C LEU A 345 12.98 3.59 26.91
N PHE A 346 12.20 4.47 26.27
CA PHE A 346 11.38 5.45 27.00
C PHE A 346 10.31 4.79 27.86
N PHE A 347 9.71 3.70 27.38
CA PHE A 347 8.78 2.90 28.17
C PHE A 347 9.46 2.35 29.43
N TYR A 348 10.65 1.75 29.29
CA TYR A 348 11.43 1.24 30.43
C TYR A 348 11.79 2.36 31.43
N LEU A 349 12.27 3.50 30.94
CA LEU A 349 12.64 4.65 31.77
C LEU A 349 11.45 5.23 32.54
N ALA A 350 10.21 5.08 32.04
CA ALA A 350 9.01 5.55 32.73
C ALA A 350 8.70 4.79 34.04
N TYR A 351 9.34 3.63 34.27
CA TYR A 351 9.21 2.84 35.51
C TYR A 351 10.41 2.98 36.46
N LEU A 352 11.46 3.70 36.07
CA LEU A 352 12.62 3.90 36.93
C LEU A 352 12.38 5.03 37.96
N PRO A 353 12.94 4.92 39.18
CA PRO A 353 12.94 6.00 40.15
C PRO A 353 13.72 7.23 39.65
N ASP A 354 13.21 8.44 39.93
CA ASP A 354 13.74 9.73 39.45
C ASP A 354 15.24 9.96 39.74
N SER A 355 15.80 9.29 40.76
CA SER A 355 17.21 9.37 41.14
C SER A 355 18.18 8.77 40.11
N THR A 356 17.73 7.82 39.27
CA THR A 356 18.57 7.09 38.30
C THR A 356 18.48 7.62 36.87
N SER A 357 17.33 8.19 36.48
CA SER A 357 17.06 8.71 35.13
C SER A 357 17.53 10.15 34.89
N GLY A 358 17.74 10.92 35.96
CA GLY A 358 18.14 12.33 35.90
C GLY A 358 19.55 12.61 35.35
N SER A 359 20.41 11.58 35.25
CA SER A 359 21.78 11.70 34.72
C SER A 359 21.79 11.69 33.18
N TRP A 360 21.11 10.72 32.57
CA TRP A 360 21.07 10.55 31.10
C TRP A 360 20.29 11.65 30.37
N THR A 361 19.19 12.13 30.96
CA THR A 361 18.39 13.22 30.37
C THR A 361 19.08 14.58 30.45
N ARG A 362 20.07 14.75 31.34
CA ARG A 362 20.88 15.98 31.45
C ARG A 362 21.86 16.11 30.28
N THR A 363 22.45 15.00 29.83
CA THR A 363 23.43 14.98 28.73
C THR A 363 22.81 15.37 27.38
N LEU A 364 21.56 14.98 27.12
CA LEU A 364 20.82 15.38 25.90
C LEU A 364 20.27 16.82 25.96
N ALA A 365 20.10 17.39 27.14
CA ALA A 365 19.54 18.73 27.33
C ALA A 365 20.54 19.87 27.04
N ASN A 366 21.84 19.59 27.06
CA ASN A 366 22.91 20.61 26.97
C ASN A 366 23.29 21.02 25.55
N VAL A 367 22.53 20.63 24.51
CA VAL A 367 22.89 20.93 23.11
C VAL A 367 22.50 22.36 22.68
N VAL A 368 21.68 23.10 23.45
CA VAL A 368 21.41 24.54 23.21
C VAL A 368 21.13 25.30 24.54
N PRO A 369 21.68 26.50 24.79
CA PRO A 369 21.59 27.18 26.10
C PRO A 369 20.18 27.64 26.49
N GLU A 370 19.73 27.23 27.68
CA GLU A 370 18.38 27.41 28.28
C GLU A 370 18.05 28.87 28.67
N ARG A 371 19.05 29.75 28.72
CA ARG A 371 18.98 31.08 29.34
C ARG A 371 18.05 32.10 28.67
N TYR A 372 17.72 31.95 27.38
CA TYR A 372 16.88 32.92 26.67
C TYR A 372 15.38 32.58 26.70
N ILE A 373 15.04 31.30 26.92
CA ILE A 373 13.64 30.83 26.94
C ILE A 373 13.00 31.09 28.30
N VAL A 374 13.77 30.92 29.38
CA VAL A 374 13.31 31.22 30.75
C VAL A 374 12.91 32.69 30.88
N SER A 375 13.59 33.62 30.20
CA SER A 375 13.22 35.04 30.19
C SER A 375 11.88 35.31 29.52
N ILE A 376 11.53 34.60 28.44
CA ILE A 376 10.24 34.75 27.74
C ILE A 376 9.12 34.07 28.55
N ILE A 377 9.38 32.89 29.12
CA ILE A 377 8.44 32.19 30.00
C ILE A 377 8.14 33.04 31.24
N ASN A 378 9.16 33.63 31.86
CA ASN A 378 8.97 34.53 32.99
C ASN A 378 8.20 35.79 32.57
N TYR A 379 8.46 36.35 31.38
CA TYR A 379 7.68 37.49 30.86
C TYR A 379 6.18 37.16 30.68
N CYS A 380 5.84 35.93 30.28
CA CYS A 380 4.44 35.48 30.16
C CYS A 380 3.84 34.99 31.50
N ALA A 381 4.66 34.51 32.44
CA ALA A 381 4.23 33.99 33.74
C ALA A 381 4.19 35.04 34.86
N LEU A 382 4.70 36.25 34.62
CA LEU A 382 4.64 37.41 35.52
C LEU A 382 3.21 37.99 35.57
N ASN A 383 2.27 37.21 36.12
CA ASN A 383 1.19 37.76 36.94
C ASN A 383 0.50 36.76 37.88
N ARG A 384 1.14 35.67 38.30
CA ARG A 384 0.66 34.90 39.45
C ARG A 384 1.81 34.55 40.39
N GLY A 385 1.81 35.27 41.51
CA GLY A 385 2.79 35.13 42.58
C GLY A 385 2.88 33.72 43.12
N SER A 386 4.10 33.41 43.53
CA SER A 386 4.48 32.23 44.31
C SER A 386 3.70 32.17 45.62
N SER A 387 2.94 31.11 45.87
CA SER A 387 2.76 30.51 47.21
C SER A 387 1.79 29.32 47.15
N ALA A 388 2.17 28.27 47.88
CA ALA A 388 1.34 27.17 48.41
C ALA A 388 0.58 26.27 47.41
N GLY A 389 0.57 24.96 47.67
CA GLY A 389 0.10 23.87 46.79
C GLY A 389 -1.06 24.23 45.86
N VAL A 390 -0.85 24.07 44.54
CA VAL A 390 -1.74 24.61 43.51
C VAL A 390 -2.48 23.49 42.74
N PRO A 391 -3.78 23.30 43.02
CA PRO A 391 -4.76 22.42 42.35
C PRO A 391 -4.94 22.55 40.83
N SER A 392 -4.44 23.60 40.18
CA SER A 392 -4.73 23.94 38.78
C SER A 392 -3.80 23.30 37.74
N GLN A 393 -2.77 22.56 38.17
CA GLN A 393 -1.73 22.01 37.28
C GLN A 393 -2.18 20.72 36.57
N SER A 394 -2.92 19.85 37.24
CA SER A 394 -3.40 18.57 36.69
C SER A 394 -4.42 18.75 35.56
N LEU A 395 -5.35 19.69 35.72
CA LEU A 395 -6.36 20.04 34.70
C LEU A 395 -5.73 20.73 33.47
N GLY A 396 -4.72 21.58 33.67
CA GLY A 396 -3.98 22.19 32.56
C GLY A 396 -3.20 21.16 31.74
N LEU A 397 -2.53 20.22 32.42
CA LEU A 397 -1.81 19.11 31.77
C LEU A 397 -2.79 18.23 30.96
N ALA A 398 -3.96 17.94 31.53
CA ALA A 398 -5.04 17.23 30.87
C ALA A 398 -5.51 17.89 29.57
N ILE A 399 -5.85 19.18 29.62
CA ILE A 399 -6.30 19.96 28.45
C ILE A 399 -5.25 19.93 27.32
N SER A 400 -3.97 19.88 27.68
CA SER A 400 -2.87 19.83 26.72
C SER A 400 -2.86 18.56 25.86
N PHE A 401 -3.40 17.44 26.35
CA PHE A 401 -3.42 16.15 25.64
C PHE A 401 -4.71 15.87 24.86
N ILE A 402 -5.75 16.70 25.03
CA ILE A 402 -6.99 16.57 24.25
C ILE A 402 -6.73 16.50 22.73
N PRO A 403 -5.85 17.34 22.13
CA PRO A 403 -5.54 17.25 20.70
C PRO A 403 -4.94 15.89 20.30
N VAL A 404 -4.07 15.32 21.14
CA VAL A 404 -3.46 14.00 20.90
C VAL A 404 -4.55 12.92 20.91
N ILE A 405 -5.44 12.94 21.90
CA ILE A 405 -6.56 12.00 22.02
C ILE A 405 -7.54 12.13 20.86
N LEU A 406 -7.85 13.35 20.41
CA LEU A 406 -8.73 13.58 19.26
C LEU A 406 -8.09 13.07 17.96
N ILE A 407 -6.78 13.26 17.79
CA ILE A 407 -6.03 12.68 16.66
C ILE A 407 -6.07 11.15 16.73
N TRP A 408 -5.83 10.55 17.90
CA TRP A 408 -5.92 9.10 18.07
C TRP A 408 -7.31 8.59 17.72
N THR A 409 -8.35 9.29 18.17
CA THR A 409 -9.75 8.96 17.85
C THR A 409 -9.99 9.00 16.34
N LEU A 410 -9.52 10.04 15.65
CA LEU A 410 -9.62 10.11 14.18
C LEU A 410 -8.86 8.97 13.49
N GLU A 411 -7.61 8.70 13.91
CA GLU A 411 -6.84 7.56 13.40
C GLU A 411 -7.59 6.25 13.64
N GLY A 412 -8.27 6.11 14.78
CA GLY A 412 -9.20 5.03 15.14
C GLY A 412 -10.22 4.68 14.07
N HIS A 413 -10.71 5.70 13.36
CA HIS A 413 -11.74 5.59 12.34
C HIS A 413 -11.20 5.60 10.91
N ARG A 414 -9.88 5.61 10.70
CA ARG A 414 -9.31 5.47 9.35
C ARG A 414 -9.56 4.09 8.80
N ARG A 415 -9.90 4.03 7.51
CA ARG A 415 -10.16 2.79 6.80
C ARG A 415 -8.97 1.83 6.85
N GLY A 416 -7.73 2.35 6.74
CA GLY A 416 -6.51 1.55 6.85
C GLY A 416 -6.22 0.98 8.25
N ASN A 417 -6.89 1.49 9.29
CA ASN A 417 -6.75 1.01 10.66
C ASN A 417 -7.81 -0.01 11.07
N ILE A 418 -8.85 -0.22 10.26
CA ILE A 418 -9.88 -1.24 10.54
C ILE A 418 -9.22 -2.63 10.67
N GLY A 419 -9.66 -3.40 11.67
CA GLY A 419 -9.12 -4.71 11.98
C GLY A 419 -7.74 -4.71 12.66
N SER A 420 -7.18 -3.54 12.97
CA SER A 420 -5.90 -3.41 13.68
C SER A 420 -6.07 -2.96 15.12
N VAL A 421 -4.98 -2.99 15.89
CA VAL A 421 -4.93 -2.44 17.25
C VAL A 421 -5.09 -0.89 17.25
N TRP A 422 -5.03 -0.23 16.09
CA TRP A 422 -5.34 1.21 15.90
C TRP A 422 -6.75 1.46 15.44
N SER A 423 -7.59 0.44 15.27
CA SER A 423 -9.01 0.68 15.08
C SER A 423 -9.62 1.30 16.33
N TRP A 424 -10.85 1.79 16.23
CA TRP A 424 -11.55 2.45 17.32
C TRP A 424 -11.58 1.67 18.65
N PRO A 425 -11.70 0.32 18.72
CA PRO A 425 -11.67 -0.40 19.99
C PRO A 425 -10.28 -0.35 20.64
N GLY A 426 -9.22 -0.50 19.86
CA GLY A 426 -7.86 -0.40 20.38
C GLY A 426 -7.52 1.03 20.79
N THR A 427 -7.98 2.03 20.03
CA THR A 427 -7.87 3.43 20.43
C THR A 427 -8.59 3.71 21.74
N LEU A 428 -9.80 3.15 21.93
CA LEU A 428 -10.55 3.25 23.18
C LEU A 428 -9.78 2.62 24.35
N LEU A 429 -9.11 1.48 24.15
CA LEU A 429 -8.26 0.87 25.17
C LEU A 429 -7.08 1.78 25.54
N PHE A 430 -6.42 2.41 24.56
CA PHE A 430 -5.33 3.34 24.84
C PHE A 430 -5.81 4.61 25.52
N THR A 431 -6.97 5.17 25.16
CA THR A 431 -7.51 6.35 25.83
C THR A 431 -8.01 6.03 27.23
N ALA A 432 -8.54 4.84 27.47
CA ALA A 432 -8.84 4.33 28.81
C ALA A 432 -7.57 4.11 29.63
N ALA A 433 -6.51 3.53 29.05
CA ALA A 433 -5.21 3.39 29.71
C ALA A 433 -4.59 4.76 30.02
N PHE A 434 -4.73 5.74 29.12
CA PHE A 434 -4.29 7.12 29.30
C PHE A 434 -5.03 7.83 30.44
N ALA A 435 -6.28 7.44 30.71
CA ALA A 435 -7.04 7.93 31.86
C ALA A 435 -6.60 7.30 33.18
N LEU A 436 -6.21 6.02 33.17
CA LEU A 436 -5.88 5.27 34.38
C LEU A 436 -4.40 5.39 34.79
N LEU A 437 -3.51 5.56 33.82
CA LEU A 437 -2.06 5.53 33.98
C LEU A 437 -1.42 6.86 33.59
N GLU A 438 -0.17 7.08 34.01
CA GLU A 438 0.58 8.27 33.64
C GLU A 438 0.86 8.33 32.13
N PRO A 439 0.75 9.49 31.47
CA PRO A 439 0.98 9.63 30.03
C PRO A 439 2.33 9.08 29.55
N ALA A 440 3.39 9.21 30.34
CA ALA A 440 4.71 8.70 29.99
C ALA A 440 4.77 7.16 29.90
N LYS A 441 3.84 6.46 30.56
CA LYS A 441 3.73 4.99 30.51
C LYS A 441 2.92 4.52 29.30
N ILE A 442 2.09 5.38 28.71
CA ILE A 442 1.16 5.03 27.62
C ILE A 442 1.63 5.50 26.24
N LEU A 443 2.22 6.69 26.15
CA LEU A 443 2.66 7.26 24.87
C LEU A 443 3.71 6.38 24.16
N PRO A 444 4.79 5.91 24.81
CA PRO A 444 5.79 5.12 24.11
C PRO A 444 5.26 3.78 23.59
N PRO A 445 4.47 2.97 24.34
CA PRO A 445 3.82 1.79 23.79
C PRO A 445 2.89 2.10 22.62
N TYR A 446 2.06 3.15 22.71
CA TYR A 446 1.19 3.54 21.60
C TYR A 446 1.99 3.86 20.33
N PHE A 447 3.07 4.65 20.45
CA PHE A 447 3.92 5.01 19.32
C PHE A 447 4.77 3.86 18.81
N LEU A 448 5.28 2.99 19.68
CA LEU A 448 5.97 1.75 19.31
C LEU A 448 5.08 0.90 18.42
N LEU A 449 3.87 0.66 18.90
CA LEU A 449 2.88 -0.10 18.18
C LEU A 449 2.57 0.66 16.83
N ALA A 450 2.47 1.99 16.82
CA ALA A 450 2.18 2.76 15.60
C ALA A 450 3.26 2.59 14.51
N ILE A 451 4.53 2.40 14.92
CA ILE A 451 5.64 2.06 14.01
C ILE A 451 5.41 0.69 13.35
N LEU A 452 4.88 -0.29 14.10
CA LEU A 452 4.51 -1.60 13.56
C LEU A 452 3.34 -1.48 12.57
N ASN A 453 2.31 -0.72 12.93
CA ASN A 453 1.16 -0.47 12.04
C ASN A 453 1.56 0.24 10.74
N ALA A 454 2.52 1.17 10.82
CA ALA A 454 3.07 1.87 9.65
C ALA A 454 3.76 0.94 8.63
N SER A 455 4.02 -0.31 9.01
CA SER A 455 4.55 -1.34 8.11
C SER A 455 3.45 -2.09 7.35
N ARG A 456 2.17 -1.92 7.69
CA ARG A 456 1.05 -2.54 6.98
C ARG A 456 0.78 -1.78 5.66
N PRO A 457 0.69 -2.48 4.51
CA PRO A 457 0.43 -1.85 3.22
C PRO A 457 -0.82 -0.97 3.20
N THR A 458 -1.90 -1.43 3.84
CA THR A 458 -3.17 -0.71 3.89
C THR A 458 -3.05 0.63 4.58
N TYR A 459 -2.36 0.71 5.73
CA TYR A 459 -2.12 1.98 6.42
C TYR A 459 -1.17 2.91 5.65
N ALA A 460 -0.11 2.36 5.08
CA ALA A 460 0.91 3.15 4.39
C ALA A 460 0.40 3.71 3.04
N SER A 461 -0.48 2.97 2.37
CA SER A 461 -1.09 3.38 1.10
C SER A 461 -1.99 4.60 1.26
N THR A 462 -2.13 5.40 0.20
CA THR A 462 -3.10 6.49 0.19
C THR A 462 -4.52 5.95 0.41
N ALA A 463 -4.86 4.76 -0.12
CA ALA A 463 -6.17 4.12 0.02
C ALA A 463 -6.64 3.93 1.47
N GLY A 464 -5.74 3.72 2.44
CA GLY A 464 -6.12 3.60 3.85
C GLY A 464 -6.36 4.93 4.58
N ARG A 465 -6.07 6.07 3.94
CA ARG A 465 -6.16 7.41 4.53
C ARG A 465 -7.58 7.88 4.85
N PRO A 466 -8.62 7.69 4.01
CA PRO A 466 -9.94 8.26 4.26
C PRO A 466 -10.57 7.84 5.59
N VAL A 467 -11.44 8.70 6.09
CA VAL A 467 -12.45 8.38 7.12
C VAL A 467 -13.85 8.54 6.53
N TYR A 468 -14.84 7.94 7.16
CA TYR A 468 -16.24 8.17 6.77
C TYR A 468 -16.63 9.65 6.94
N LEU A 469 -17.37 10.18 5.96
CA LEU A 469 -17.70 11.61 5.92
C LEU A 469 -18.42 12.11 7.18
N PRO A 470 -19.35 11.37 7.81
CA PRO A 470 -19.96 11.81 9.07
C PRO A 470 -18.95 11.92 10.21
N VAL A 471 -17.97 11.02 10.30
CA VAL A 471 -16.88 11.13 11.29
C VAL A 471 -16.12 12.44 11.07
N ALA A 472 -15.72 12.72 9.83
CA ALA A 472 -15.00 13.95 9.48
C ALA A 472 -15.80 15.21 9.82
N ASN A 473 -17.10 15.24 9.51
CA ASN A 473 -17.99 16.36 9.77
C ASN A 473 -18.25 16.58 11.27
N SER A 474 -18.27 15.51 12.06
CA SER A 474 -18.49 15.59 13.51
C SER A 474 -17.26 16.05 14.30
N MET A 475 -16.04 15.98 13.74
CA MET A 475 -14.80 16.26 14.48
C MET A 475 -14.78 17.65 15.12
N ILE A 476 -15.25 18.69 14.41
CA ILE A 476 -15.30 20.07 14.95
C ILE A 476 -16.29 20.15 16.10
N THR A 477 -17.51 19.64 15.92
CA THR A 477 -18.56 19.68 16.95
C THR A 477 -18.13 18.95 18.22
N VAL A 478 -17.55 17.75 18.08
CA VAL A 478 -17.02 16.98 19.21
C VAL A 478 -15.88 17.71 19.90
N THR A 479 -14.96 18.30 19.14
CA THR A 479 -13.86 19.10 19.71
C THR A 479 -14.40 20.27 20.54
N LEU A 480 -15.31 21.07 19.97
CA LEU A 480 -15.88 22.22 20.68
C LEU A 480 -16.66 21.80 21.94
N ALA A 481 -17.44 20.72 21.87
CA ALA A 481 -18.17 20.19 23.01
C ALA A 481 -17.23 19.76 24.14
N VAL A 482 -16.15 19.04 23.82
CA VAL A 482 -15.13 18.60 24.78
C VAL A 482 -14.47 19.79 25.48
N TYR A 483 -14.03 20.79 24.70
CA TYR A 483 -13.41 21.99 25.27
C TYR A 483 -14.40 22.84 26.08
N ALA A 484 -15.68 22.90 25.67
CA ALA A 484 -16.72 23.57 26.44
C ALA A 484 -16.97 22.88 27.78
N VAL A 485 -17.03 21.54 27.81
CA VAL A 485 -17.11 20.79 29.07
C VAL A 485 -15.89 21.09 29.95
N CYS A 486 -14.68 21.07 29.41
CA CYS A 486 -13.47 21.44 30.17
C CYS A 486 -13.53 22.88 30.71
N ALA A 487 -14.00 23.83 29.92
CA ALA A 487 -14.11 25.24 30.33
C ALA A 487 -15.14 25.44 31.45
N VAL A 488 -16.33 24.83 31.32
CA VAL A 488 -17.37 24.87 32.36
C VAL A 488 -16.84 24.29 33.67
N LEU A 489 -16.14 23.16 33.61
CA LEU A 489 -15.54 22.54 34.79
C LEU A 489 -14.46 23.41 35.41
N PHE A 490 -13.58 23.98 34.59
CA PHE A 490 -12.57 24.93 35.05
C PHE A 490 -13.20 26.12 35.79
N CYS A 491 -14.31 26.67 35.28
CA CYS A 491 -15.03 27.77 35.89
C CYS A 491 -15.86 27.36 37.13
N ALA A 492 -16.34 26.11 37.19
CA ALA A 492 -17.18 25.61 38.28
C ALA A 492 -16.41 25.21 39.55
N THR A 493 -15.08 25.05 39.47
CA THR A 493 -14.25 24.60 40.60
C THR A 493 -13.21 25.62 41.15
N PRO A 494 -13.52 26.91 41.41
CA PRO A 494 -12.56 27.78 42.08
C PRO A 494 -12.47 27.45 43.58
N GLY A 495 -11.29 27.04 44.06
CA GLY A 495 -10.91 27.17 45.48
C GLY A 495 -11.49 26.17 46.48
N ARG A 496 -11.98 25.00 46.07
CA ARG A 496 -12.37 23.91 47.00
C ARG A 496 -11.58 22.65 46.73
N HIS A 497 -10.90 22.09 47.73
CA HIS A 497 -10.20 20.79 47.65
C HIS A 497 -11.11 19.63 47.18
N THR A 498 -12.43 19.74 47.36
CA THR A 498 -13.41 18.78 46.84
C THR A 498 -13.66 18.89 45.34
N GLY A 499 -13.45 20.07 44.72
CA GLY A 499 -13.59 20.28 43.27
C GLY A 499 -12.51 19.57 42.45
N GLU A 500 -11.34 19.32 43.04
CA GLU A 500 -10.21 18.63 42.40
C GLU A 500 -10.50 17.16 42.12
N SER A 501 -11.18 16.47 43.04
CA SER A 501 -11.58 15.07 42.88
C SER A 501 -12.57 14.89 41.72
N TYR A 502 -13.54 15.80 41.57
CA TYR A 502 -14.50 15.77 40.46
C TYR A 502 -13.85 16.11 39.12
N THR A 503 -12.99 17.12 39.09
CA THR A 503 -12.24 17.51 37.88
C THR A 503 -11.30 16.40 37.42
N MET A 504 -10.60 15.73 38.34
CA MET A 504 -9.77 14.56 38.04
C MET A 504 -10.62 13.36 37.59
N ALA A 505 -11.76 13.12 38.21
CA ALA A 505 -12.68 12.05 37.78
C ALA A 505 -13.21 12.29 36.36
N ILE A 506 -13.58 13.52 36.02
CA ILE A 506 -14.09 13.85 34.68
C ILE A 506 -12.97 13.80 33.64
N TRP A 507 -11.76 14.28 33.96
CA TRP A 507 -10.61 14.09 33.08
C TRP A 507 -10.34 12.60 32.77
N ARG A 508 -10.51 11.71 33.75
CA ARG A 508 -10.35 10.27 33.54
C ARG A 508 -11.43 9.68 32.63
N ILE A 509 -12.61 10.26 32.60
CA ILE A 509 -13.74 9.73 31.82
C ILE A 509 -13.81 10.37 30.42
N LEU A 510 -13.38 11.62 30.29
CA LEU A 510 -13.52 12.42 29.07
C LEU A 510 -12.87 11.77 27.82
N PRO A 511 -11.64 11.23 27.86
CA PRO A 511 -11.05 10.52 26.70
C PRO A 511 -11.89 9.33 26.24
N ILE A 512 -12.49 8.60 27.18
CA ILE A 512 -13.36 7.44 26.92
C ILE A 512 -14.67 7.91 26.29
N CYS A 513 -15.24 9.01 26.81
CA CYS A 513 -16.43 9.64 26.23
C CYS A 513 -16.20 10.13 24.80
N ILE A 514 -15.06 10.75 24.52
CA ILE A 514 -14.71 11.21 23.16
C ILE A 514 -14.77 10.04 22.17
N CYS A 515 -14.05 8.96 22.45
CA CYS A 515 -14.04 7.79 21.57
C CYS A 515 -15.43 7.14 21.45
N SER A 516 -16.18 7.05 22.56
CA SER A 516 -17.51 6.42 22.59
C SER A 516 -18.56 7.22 21.81
N ILE A 517 -18.59 8.55 22.01
CA ILE A 517 -19.47 9.46 21.26
C ILE A 517 -19.14 9.36 19.76
N MET A 518 -17.86 9.30 19.41
CA MET A 518 -17.47 9.24 18.01
C MET A 518 -17.85 7.92 17.34
N GLN A 519 -17.76 6.81 18.07
CA GLN A 519 -18.29 5.52 17.61
C GLN A 519 -19.82 5.51 17.47
N LEU A 520 -20.56 6.17 18.39
CA LEU A 520 -22.02 6.30 18.27
C LEU A 520 -22.43 7.13 17.04
N LEU A 521 -21.71 8.22 16.75
CA LEU A 521 -21.94 9.03 15.56
C LEU A 521 -21.56 8.27 14.27
N ALA A 522 -20.48 7.49 14.30
CA ALA A 522 -20.06 6.66 13.17
C ALA A 522 -21.08 5.55 12.86
N SER A 523 -21.61 4.87 13.89
CA SER A 523 -22.55 3.74 13.71
C SER A 523 -23.93 4.14 13.19
N ARG A 524 -24.41 5.37 13.49
CA ARG A 524 -25.66 5.90 12.93
C ARG A 524 -25.57 6.18 11.43
N SER A 525 -24.36 6.30 10.88
CA SER A 525 -24.16 6.47 9.44
C SER A 525 -24.18 5.15 8.66
N SER A 526 -23.92 4.00 9.31
CA SER A 526 -23.84 2.70 8.63
C SER A 526 -25.16 1.95 8.57
N SER A 527 -26.20 2.39 9.30
CA SER A 527 -27.47 1.68 9.44
C SER A 527 -28.52 1.98 8.34
N GLY A 528 -28.08 2.49 7.19
CA GLY A 528 -28.96 2.98 6.12
C GLY A 528 -29.03 2.12 4.85
N HIS A 529 -28.61 0.86 4.87
CA HIS A 529 -28.49 0.04 3.64
C HIS A 529 -29.39 -1.19 3.66
N ASP A 530 -30.64 -0.99 3.22
CA ASP A 530 -31.52 -2.07 2.79
C ASP A 530 -31.20 -2.42 1.32
N GLY A 531 -30.81 -3.67 1.07
CA GLY A 531 -30.18 -4.11 -0.17
C GLY A 531 -31.09 -4.24 -1.40
N ARG A 532 -31.72 -3.16 -1.86
CA ARG A 532 -32.64 -3.21 -3.02
C ARG A 532 -32.27 -2.41 -4.28
N ASP A 533 -31.24 -1.56 -4.30
CA ASP A 533 -30.87 -0.79 -5.51
C ASP A 533 -29.40 -0.94 -5.90
N GLN A 534 -29.11 -1.91 -6.80
CA GLN A 534 -27.76 -2.26 -7.25
C GLN A 534 -26.99 -1.21 -8.11
N PRO A 535 -27.59 -0.28 -8.86
CA PRO A 535 -26.82 0.71 -9.63
C PRO A 535 -26.20 1.83 -8.76
N ALA A 536 -26.76 2.10 -7.58
CA ALA A 536 -26.30 3.17 -6.69
C ALA A 536 -25.13 2.75 -5.80
N VAL A 537 -25.08 1.47 -5.41
CA VAL A 537 -24.07 0.90 -4.50
C VAL A 537 -22.65 0.95 -5.10
N GLU A 538 -22.49 0.76 -6.41
CA GLU A 538 -21.18 0.81 -7.10
C GLU A 538 -20.48 2.18 -6.97
N LYS A 539 -21.23 3.27 -6.79
CA LYS A 539 -20.65 4.62 -6.61
C LYS A 539 -20.40 4.96 -5.15
N GLU A 540 -21.07 4.30 -4.21
CA GLU A 540 -21.06 4.68 -2.81
C GLU A 540 -19.76 4.27 -2.09
N TYR A 541 -19.25 3.07 -2.34
CA TYR A 541 -17.95 2.64 -1.80
C TYR A 541 -16.80 3.54 -2.29
N MET A 542 -16.92 4.06 -3.53
CA MET A 542 -15.96 4.98 -4.13
C MET A 542 -16.00 6.40 -3.53
N LEU A 543 -17.05 6.77 -2.80
CA LEU A 543 -17.18 8.12 -2.22
C LEU A 543 -16.03 8.45 -1.26
N ALA A 544 -15.51 7.46 -0.54
CA ALA A 544 -14.37 7.63 0.35
C ALA A 544 -13.11 8.12 -0.40
N TYR A 545 -12.98 7.78 -1.67
CA TYR A 545 -11.84 8.13 -2.52
C TYR A 545 -12.03 9.44 -3.29
N LEU A 546 -13.16 10.14 -3.12
CA LEU A 546 -13.37 11.49 -3.65
C LEU A 546 -12.76 12.59 -2.77
N ASN A 547 -12.05 12.23 -1.69
CA ASN A 547 -11.48 13.16 -0.71
C ASN A 547 -12.47 14.15 -0.09
N LYS A 548 -13.76 13.79 -0.02
CA LYS A 548 -14.80 14.64 0.59
C LYS A 548 -14.61 14.84 2.10
N ASP A 549 -13.88 13.93 2.74
CA ASP A 549 -13.50 14.01 4.16
C ASP A 549 -12.41 15.07 4.43
N TYR A 550 -11.59 15.42 3.43
CA TYR A 550 -10.44 16.30 3.63
C TYR A 550 -10.80 17.75 3.97
N PRO A 551 -11.74 18.44 3.28
CA PRO A 551 -12.11 19.81 3.63
C PRO A 551 -12.55 20.00 5.10
N PRO A 552 -13.48 19.19 5.67
CA PRO A 552 -13.83 19.32 7.08
C PRO A 552 -12.66 18.97 8.00
N LEU A 553 -11.85 17.94 7.68
CA LEU A 553 -10.66 17.62 8.46
C LEU A 553 -9.61 18.73 8.44
N ARG A 554 -9.40 19.41 7.30
CA ARG A 554 -8.48 20.55 7.17
C ARG A 554 -8.88 21.68 8.12
N SER A 555 -10.16 22.01 8.18
CA SER A 555 -10.69 23.00 9.12
C SER A 555 -10.53 22.54 10.57
N TRP A 556 -10.80 21.27 10.85
CA TRP A 556 -10.62 20.69 12.16
C TRP A 556 -9.15 20.72 12.64
N TYR A 557 -8.19 20.32 11.80
CA TYR A 557 -6.76 20.36 12.13
C TYR A 557 -6.27 21.78 12.45
N ARG A 558 -6.80 22.81 11.77
CA ARG A 558 -6.48 24.22 12.09
C ARG A 558 -7.01 24.62 13.47
N LEU A 559 -8.25 24.20 13.79
CA LEU A 559 -8.85 24.44 15.10
C LEU A 559 -8.03 23.78 16.21
N ILE A 560 -7.77 22.47 16.10
CA ILE A 560 -7.02 21.75 17.14
C ILE A 560 -5.57 22.21 17.24
N PHE A 561 -4.95 22.69 16.15
CA PHE A 561 -3.62 23.30 16.21
C PHE A 561 -3.63 24.58 17.07
N GLY A 562 -4.59 25.48 16.83
CA GLY A 562 -4.75 26.70 17.64
C GLY A 562 -5.00 26.39 19.12
N LEU A 563 -5.88 25.42 19.40
CA LEU A 563 -6.16 24.96 20.77
C LEU A 563 -4.93 24.30 21.44
N SER A 564 -4.11 23.58 20.68
CA SER A 564 -2.87 22.97 21.18
C SER A 564 -1.85 24.02 21.62
N VAL A 565 -1.70 25.11 20.86
CA VAL A 565 -0.79 26.21 21.19
C VAL A 565 -1.21 26.88 22.50
N LEU A 566 -2.52 27.10 22.69
CA LEU A 566 -3.06 27.67 23.93
C LEU A 566 -2.89 26.71 25.13
N GLY A 567 -3.06 25.41 24.92
CA GLY A 567 -2.92 24.39 25.96
C GLY A 567 -1.49 24.21 26.46
N ASN A 568 -0.47 24.46 25.64
CA ASN A 568 0.94 24.18 26.00
C ASN A 568 1.52 25.04 27.12
N VAL A 569 0.81 26.09 27.55
CA VAL A 569 1.15 26.88 28.77
C VAL A 569 1.17 25.99 30.02
N PHE A 570 0.50 24.83 30.01
CA PHE A 570 0.32 23.99 31.18
C PHE A 570 1.21 22.72 31.25
N ILE A 571 1.85 22.29 30.16
CA ILE A 571 2.74 21.10 30.17
C ILE A 571 3.98 21.34 31.05
N THR A 572 4.37 22.60 31.25
CA THR A 572 5.48 23.04 32.11
C THR A 572 5.30 22.77 33.61
N SER A 573 4.14 22.22 34.02
CA SER A 573 3.78 21.96 35.41
C SER A 573 3.90 20.49 35.87
N ALA A 574 4.28 19.56 34.99
CA ALA A 574 4.48 18.14 35.34
C ALA A 574 5.84 17.89 36.04
N PRO A 575 6.00 16.78 36.80
CA PRO A 575 7.31 16.39 37.34
C PRO A 575 8.36 16.33 36.24
N TYR A 576 9.50 16.97 36.49
CA TYR A 576 10.51 17.30 35.47
C TYR A 576 10.98 16.09 34.64
N HIS A 577 11.08 14.93 35.26
CA HIS A 577 11.47 13.69 34.60
C HIS A 577 10.38 13.13 33.67
N GLN A 578 9.14 13.02 34.17
CA GLN A 578 7.98 12.53 33.40
C GLN A 578 7.67 13.42 32.19
N GLN A 579 7.77 14.75 32.37
CA GLN A 579 7.58 15.72 31.29
C GLN A 579 8.58 15.52 30.14
N ARG A 580 9.86 15.28 30.47
CA ARG A 580 10.91 15.05 29.47
C ARG A 580 10.66 13.77 28.67
N LEU A 581 10.23 12.69 29.32
CA LEU A 581 9.92 11.42 28.63
C LEU A 581 8.75 11.59 27.65
N ILE A 582 7.67 12.26 28.08
CA ILE A 582 6.51 12.58 27.23
C ILE A 582 6.95 13.37 25.99
N VAL A 583 7.66 14.48 26.20
CA VAL A 583 8.12 15.36 25.12
C VAL A 583 9.01 14.60 24.14
N THR A 584 9.98 13.84 24.66
CA THR A 584 10.94 13.09 23.83
C THR A 584 10.25 11.98 23.05
N SER A 585 9.31 11.25 23.66
CA SER A 585 8.55 10.21 22.99
C SER A 585 7.69 10.75 21.84
N ILE A 586 7.02 11.90 22.04
CA ILE A 586 6.25 12.60 20.99
C ILE A 586 7.17 13.06 19.86
N VAL A 587 8.31 13.68 20.17
CA VAL A 587 9.28 14.14 19.17
C VAL A 587 9.79 12.97 18.34
N VAL A 588 10.21 11.88 18.97
CA VAL A 588 10.70 10.68 18.28
C VAL A 588 9.64 10.10 17.35
N HIS A 589 8.38 10.05 17.77
CA HIS A 589 7.30 9.61 16.91
C HIS A 589 6.99 10.58 15.75
N CYS A 590 7.10 11.88 15.97
CA CYS A 590 6.99 12.90 14.92
C CYS A 590 8.10 12.74 13.86
N LEU A 591 9.35 12.58 14.29
CA LEU A 591 10.49 12.31 13.40
C LEU A 591 10.29 11.02 12.60
N GLN A 592 9.84 9.96 13.27
CA GLN A 592 9.53 8.69 12.62
C GLN A 592 8.40 8.83 11.59
N SER A 593 7.34 9.57 11.90
CA SER A 593 6.20 9.80 11.01
C SER A 593 6.61 10.62 9.77
N ALA A 594 7.44 11.64 9.94
CA ALA A 594 8.03 12.39 8.82
C ALA A 594 8.92 11.49 7.94
N PHE A 595 9.72 10.61 8.57
CA PHE A 595 10.52 9.63 7.84
C PHE A 595 9.65 8.62 7.07
N GLN A 596 8.49 8.20 7.60
CA GLN A 596 7.59 7.31 6.85
C GLN A 596 7.10 7.96 5.55
N LEU A 597 6.75 9.25 5.56
CA LEU A 597 6.37 9.95 4.33
C LEU A 597 7.51 9.95 3.30
N ARG A 598 8.77 10.12 3.75
CA ARG A 598 9.94 9.99 2.87
C ARG A 598 10.09 8.58 2.32
N LYS A 599 9.95 7.57 3.18
CA LYS A 599 10.04 6.16 2.82
C LYS A 599 9.03 5.82 1.73
N MET A 600 7.81 6.35 1.83
CA MET A 600 6.75 6.15 0.84
C MET A 600 6.93 6.99 -0.43
N GLY A 601 7.93 7.88 -0.50
CA GLY A 601 8.15 8.76 -1.65
C GLY A 601 7.25 10.00 -1.70
N TYR A 602 6.34 10.17 -0.74
CA TYR A 602 5.32 11.22 -0.70
C TYR A 602 5.89 12.63 -0.52
N VAL A 603 7.14 12.72 -0.05
CA VAL A 603 7.86 13.98 0.19
C VAL A 603 9.34 13.80 -0.16
N THR A 604 9.97 14.90 -0.53
CA THR A 604 11.42 14.95 -0.82
C THR A 604 12.25 14.87 0.46
N THR A 605 13.52 14.49 0.33
CA THR A 605 14.47 14.49 1.47
C THR A 605 14.60 15.87 2.10
N GLY A 606 14.59 16.95 1.30
CA GLY A 606 14.65 18.32 1.80
C GLY A 606 13.43 18.69 2.64
N GLN A 607 12.21 18.38 2.15
CA GLN A 607 10.97 18.62 2.89
C GLN A 607 10.95 17.88 4.24
N VAL A 608 11.48 16.66 4.29
CA VAL A 608 11.56 15.88 5.53
C VAL A 608 12.58 16.47 6.48
N GLY A 609 13.73 16.92 5.99
CA GLY A 609 14.72 17.64 6.79
C GLY A 609 14.11 18.89 7.43
N THR A 610 13.35 19.68 6.67
CA THR A 610 12.62 20.85 7.19
C THR A 610 11.58 20.43 8.24
N ALA A 611 10.76 19.40 7.97
CA ALA A 611 9.76 18.92 8.92
C ALA A 611 10.38 18.42 10.24
N MET A 612 11.51 17.71 10.16
CA MET A 612 12.25 17.23 11.33
C MET A 612 12.84 18.40 12.13
N LEU A 613 13.46 19.39 11.47
CA LEU A 613 13.97 20.58 12.13
C LEU A 613 12.84 21.38 12.80
N MET A 614 11.72 21.60 12.10
CA MET A 614 10.55 22.29 12.64
C MET A 614 9.91 21.52 13.80
N THR A 615 9.99 20.19 13.80
CA THR A 615 9.54 19.37 14.94
C THR A 615 10.39 19.67 16.18
N ILE A 616 11.72 19.69 16.03
CA ILE A 616 12.65 19.93 17.15
C ILE A 616 12.51 21.37 17.68
N VAL A 617 12.56 22.36 16.78
CA VAL A 617 12.47 23.79 17.12
C VAL A 617 11.08 24.12 17.65
N GLY A 618 10.03 23.70 16.95
CA GLY A 618 8.64 23.94 17.32
C GLY A 618 8.28 23.36 18.69
N THR A 619 8.88 22.22 19.07
CA THR A 619 8.58 21.60 20.37
C THR A 619 9.01 22.51 21.52
N ARG A 620 10.05 23.33 21.31
CA ARG A 620 10.49 24.33 22.27
C ARG A 620 9.69 25.62 22.20
N LEU A 621 9.25 26.04 21.01
CA LEU A 621 8.57 27.32 20.81
C LEU A 621 7.08 27.28 21.15
N ILE A 622 6.38 26.25 20.66
CA ILE A 622 4.92 26.16 20.71
C ILE A 622 4.44 24.92 21.46
N GLY A 623 5.36 24.07 21.92
CA GLY A 623 5.11 22.87 22.71
C GLY A 623 4.88 21.59 21.88
N PRO A 624 5.05 20.41 22.51
CA PRO A 624 5.07 19.11 21.82
C PRO A 624 3.73 18.74 21.18
N THR A 625 2.60 19.07 21.81
CA THR A 625 1.26 18.71 21.32
C THR A 625 0.85 19.56 20.12
N ALA A 626 1.29 20.82 20.07
CA ALA A 626 1.08 21.69 18.91
C ALA A 626 1.93 21.23 17.72
N VAL A 627 3.18 20.83 17.96
CA VAL A 627 4.01 20.20 16.92
C VAL A 627 3.40 18.91 16.41
N TYR A 628 2.94 18.04 17.31
CA TYR A 628 2.25 16.80 16.94
C TYR A 628 1.05 17.11 16.03
N THR A 629 0.15 18.00 16.45
CA THR A 629 -0.99 18.40 15.63
C THR A 629 -0.59 19.02 14.29
N GLY A 630 0.42 19.90 14.29
CA GLY A 630 0.94 20.55 13.09
C GLY A 630 1.54 19.56 12.10
N LEU A 631 2.25 18.54 12.59
CA LEU A 631 2.81 17.49 11.74
C LEU A 631 1.70 16.60 11.14
N TRP A 632 0.68 16.23 11.91
CA TRP A 632 -0.46 15.48 11.37
C TRP A 632 -1.22 16.30 10.32
N TYR A 633 -1.42 17.59 10.58
CA TYR A 633 -2.01 18.49 9.59
C TYR A 633 -1.16 18.54 8.30
N TRP A 634 0.15 18.70 8.41
CA TRP A 634 1.06 18.66 7.26
C TRP A 634 1.00 17.32 6.51
N ARG A 635 1.01 16.20 7.23
CA ARG A 635 0.86 14.85 6.68
C ARG A 635 -0.40 14.70 5.85
N GLU A 636 -1.54 15.18 6.35
CA GLU A 636 -2.81 15.12 5.60
C GLU A 636 -2.75 15.96 4.32
N ASN A 637 -2.17 17.16 4.38
CA ASN A 637 -2.01 18.00 3.19
C ASN A 637 -1.13 17.32 2.14
N VAL A 638 -0.06 16.65 2.56
CA VAL A 638 0.84 15.90 1.68
C VAL A 638 0.06 14.80 0.97
N ILE A 639 -0.63 13.93 1.72
CA ILE A 639 -1.33 12.77 1.15
C ILE A 639 -2.45 13.22 0.21
N TYR A 640 -3.23 14.23 0.60
CA TYR A 640 -4.31 14.78 -0.24
C TYR A 640 -3.82 15.34 -1.58
N ARG A 641 -2.60 15.90 -1.64
CA ARG A 641 -2.03 16.43 -2.89
C ARG A 641 -1.61 15.35 -3.89
N LEU A 642 -1.43 14.11 -3.43
CA LEU A 642 -1.02 12.99 -4.28
C LEU A 642 -2.21 12.35 -5.03
N SER A 643 -3.42 12.49 -4.49
CA SER A 643 -4.66 11.94 -5.06
C SER A 643 -5.36 12.93 -6.01
N LYS A 644 -4.59 13.70 -6.78
CA LYS A 644 -5.09 14.75 -7.69
C LYS A 644 -4.76 14.45 -9.14
#